data_AF-A0A5E4I0Z2-F1
#
_entry.id   AF-A0A5E4I0Z2-F1
#
_cell.length_a   1.000
_cell.length_b   1.000
_cell.length_c   1.000
_cell.angle_alpha   90.00
_cell.angle_beta   90.00
_cell.angle_gamma   90.00
#
_symmetry.space_group_name_H-M   'P 1'
#
loop_
_entity.id
_entity.type
_entity.pdbx_description
1 polymer ?
#
loop_
_entity_poly.entity_id
_entity_poly.type
_entity_poly.pdbx_seq_one_letter_code
_entity_poly.pdbx_strand_id
1 'polypeptide(L)'
;MAKKILITSALPYVNNVPHLGNIIGCVLSADVFARYCRSRKYECTYICGTDEYGTATETAALEEGVTPKELCDKYYKIHKRIYEWFGISTDIFGRTTTPQHTKITQEIFLDLYNNGYVKEDEIEQAYDEKAKMFLADRFIEGTCPHCKSTGARADQCDKCGKLLNFNELIEPRSKITGTRPIVRKTKHLFIDLPGIESELSAWIEKAAKEGEWSENSYHIAKAWLAEGLKKRCITRDLKWGVPVPLKGWENKVFYVWFDAPIGYISITANLTDKWKEWWCAPEKVHLYQFMGKDNVPFHAVIFPSTLMGTGKKWTLVHHIATTEFLNYEGGKFSKSKKLGVFGNDAVESGIPADVWRYYLLTNRPEKMDTDFSWEDFGEKLNNELLANIGNLVNRVMVFSQREFEGKVPKGKVRKEDEEFVGSQKEKFERITQLLEKVQIKEALHVAMSAGKEANAYFQKNKPWETAKTSREDCESAIYVLLHQVKDLAIVLEPYLPNTSAGIFEQLNVKQEKWDGIGKLSLKAGHKLGEPKILFKKIEAAEISKFKAKYSGRQFIATDEQKKQTVSAKPHGQKQQPEKAQAGKTAVDAKTPKPEVAVAPINASDLDLEVGKILSVERHPNAEKLYVEKILLGDGEKQIVSGLVPYISAEELTGKSVIIVKNLKAAVLRGVQSQGMLLAAQNEKHELEVVSPPNAKPGDKVKVEGEEGKAAGEISFDQFLTVKLEAKNHEAFANGKALLVNGKKIRLSKVKDGKIS
;
A
#
# COMPACT_ATOMS: atom_id res chain seq x y z
N MET A 1 -19.81 28.10 -8.80
CA MET A 1 -18.43 28.64 -8.74
C MET A 1 -17.46 27.48 -8.91
N ALA A 2 -16.29 27.68 -9.53
CA ALA A 2 -15.28 26.63 -9.60
C ALA A 2 -14.82 26.23 -8.19
N LYS A 3 -14.67 24.92 -7.91
CA LYS A 3 -14.19 24.44 -6.60
C LYS A 3 -12.75 24.92 -6.39
N LYS A 4 -12.47 25.58 -5.26
CA LYS A 4 -11.09 25.92 -4.83
C LYS A 4 -10.61 24.85 -3.85
N ILE A 5 -9.64 24.04 -4.27
CA ILE A 5 -9.24 22.80 -3.59
C ILE A 5 -7.81 22.92 -3.08
N LEU A 6 -7.66 22.89 -1.76
CA LEU A 6 -6.35 22.82 -1.12
C LEU A 6 -6.04 21.36 -0.79
N ILE A 7 -4.90 20.85 -1.24
CA ILE A 7 -4.51 19.46 -1.05
C ILE A 7 -3.24 19.43 -0.21
N THR A 8 -3.23 18.63 0.84
CA THR A 8 -2.05 18.38 1.67
C THR A 8 -1.78 16.90 1.74
N SER A 9 -0.50 16.53 1.76
CA SER A 9 -0.05 15.20 2.11
C SER A 9 0.73 15.26 3.41
N ALA A 10 0.53 14.27 4.30
CA ALA A 10 1.23 14.20 5.57
C ALA A 10 2.73 14.43 5.39
N LEU A 11 3.29 15.36 6.17
CA LEU A 11 4.69 15.73 6.07
C LEU A 11 5.57 14.53 6.47
N PRO A 12 6.35 13.93 5.55
CA PRO A 12 7.30 12.90 5.93
C PRO A 12 8.34 13.45 6.91
N TYR A 13 8.59 12.68 7.96
CA TYR A 13 9.66 12.98 8.90
C TYR A 13 11.03 12.83 8.23
N VAL A 14 11.87 13.85 8.31
CA VAL A 14 13.05 14.01 7.46
C VAL A 14 14.19 13.05 7.78
N ASN A 15 14.24 12.46 8.98
CA ASN A 15 15.42 11.72 9.43
C ASN A 15 15.59 10.32 8.79
N ASN A 16 14.72 9.93 7.85
CA ASN A 16 14.72 8.60 7.26
C ASN A 16 14.31 8.62 5.79
N VAL A 17 14.88 7.71 5.00
CA VAL A 17 14.42 7.50 3.62
C VAL A 17 13.01 6.90 3.63
N PRO A 18 12.04 7.45 2.86
CA PRO A 18 10.68 6.93 2.83
C PRO A 18 10.64 5.57 2.13
N HIS A 19 9.87 4.63 2.67
CA HIS A 19 9.57 3.36 2.00
C HIS A 19 8.29 3.44 1.17
N LEU A 20 8.02 2.41 0.35
CA LEU A 20 6.84 2.41 -0.54
C LEU A 20 5.52 2.61 0.20
N GLY A 21 5.41 2.11 1.44
CA GLY A 21 4.26 2.33 2.31
C GLY A 21 4.02 3.80 2.66
N ASN A 22 5.07 4.57 2.95
CA ASN A 22 4.92 6.02 3.17
C ASN A 22 4.49 6.73 1.88
N ILE A 23 5.02 6.29 0.73
CA ILE A 23 4.73 6.88 -0.58
C ILE A 23 3.26 6.68 -0.94
N ILE A 24 2.76 5.44 -0.89
CA ILE A 24 1.36 5.14 -1.26
C ILE A 24 0.36 5.75 -0.28
N GLY A 25 0.64 5.73 1.02
CA GLY A 25 -0.30 6.21 2.03
C GLY A 25 -0.48 7.73 2.05
N CYS A 26 0.50 8.47 1.52
CA CYS A 26 0.53 9.92 1.58
C CYS A 26 0.69 10.53 0.19
N VAL A 27 1.94 10.73 -0.26
CA VAL A 27 2.26 11.64 -1.37
C VAL A 27 1.76 11.16 -2.73
N LEU A 28 1.74 9.85 -2.97
CA LEU A 28 1.27 9.27 -4.25
C LEU A 28 -0.26 9.32 -4.35
N SER A 29 -0.97 9.03 -3.26
CA SER A 29 -2.43 9.17 -3.20
C SER A 29 -2.88 10.62 -3.43
N ALA A 30 -2.21 11.58 -2.77
CA ALA A 30 -2.48 13.00 -2.96
C ALA A 30 -2.17 13.47 -4.38
N ASP A 31 -1.08 12.98 -4.99
CA ASP A 31 -0.68 13.35 -6.34
C ASP A 31 -1.73 12.94 -7.40
N VAL A 32 -2.29 11.73 -7.29
CA VAL A 32 -3.38 11.28 -8.18
C VAL A 32 -4.55 12.26 -8.11
N PHE A 33 -5.00 12.61 -6.91
CA PHE A 33 -6.12 13.52 -6.75
C PHE A 33 -5.79 14.95 -7.22
N ALA A 34 -4.56 15.42 -6.98
CA ALA A 34 -4.11 16.73 -7.45
C ALA A 34 -4.08 16.82 -8.98
N ARG A 35 -3.53 15.81 -9.66
CA ARG A 35 -3.52 15.72 -11.14
C ARG A 35 -4.93 15.67 -11.71
N TYR A 36 -5.81 14.88 -11.09
CA TYR A 36 -7.22 14.85 -11.44
C TYR A 36 -7.86 16.25 -11.33
N CYS A 37 -7.67 16.95 -10.21
CA CYS A 37 -8.20 18.30 -10.00
C CYS A 37 -7.70 19.30 -11.05
N ARG A 38 -6.40 19.25 -11.39
CA ARG A 38 -5.82 20.08 -12.46
C ARG A 38 -6.40 19.73 -13.82
N SER A 39 -6.61 18.45 -14.11
CA SER A 39 -7.23 17.98 -15.35
C SER A 39 -8.70 18.41 -15.46
N ARG A 40 -9.41 18.50 -14.33
CA ARG A 40 -10.76 19.08 -14.22
C ARG A 40 -10.78 20.61 -14.27
N LYS A 41 -9.62 21.26 -14.35
CA LYS A 41 -9.47 22.73 -14.34
C LYS A 41 -10.00 23.38 -13.05
N TYR A 42 -9.97 22.65 -11.95
CA TYR A 42 -10.24 23.23 -10.63
C TYR A 42 -9.10 24.18 -10.23
N GLU A 43 -9.43 25.23 -9.47
CA GLU A 43 -8.41 26.04 -8.81
C GLU A 43 -7.86 25.20 -7.67
N CYS A 44 -6.69 24.57 -7.85
CA CYS A 44 -6.12 23.72 -6.83
C CYS A 44 -4.67 24.05 -6.51
N THR A 45 -4.26 23.74 -5.28
CA THR A 45 -2.87 23.82 -4.84
C THR A 45 -2.57 22.61 -3.97
N TYR A 46 -1.54 21.84 -4.35
CA TYR A 46 -1.05 20.66 -3.65
C TYR A 46 0.28 20.97 -2.98
N ILE A 47 0.28 20.94 -1.65
CA ILE A 47 1.45 21.23 -0.82
C ILE A 47 1.89 20.00 -0.04
N CYS A 48 3.20 19.84 0.10
CA CYS A 48 3.82 18.89 1.02
C CYS A 48 5.20 19.45 1.41
N GLY A 49 5.94 18.71 2.23
CA GLY A 49 7.28 19.10 2.66
C GLY A 49 7.79 18.15 3.74
N THR A 50 8.96 18.45 4.27
CA THR A 50 9.57 17.66 5.35
C THR A 50 9.22 18.21 6.72
N ASP A 51 8.87 17.31 7.64
CA ASP A 51 8.84 17.56 9.07
C ASP A 51 10.24 17.33 9.64
N GLU A 52 10.81 18.37 10.25
CA GLU A 52 12.25 18.44 10.50
C GLU A 52 12.62 18.60 11.97
N TYR A 53 11.68 18.98 12.83
CA TYR A 53 11.96 19.24 14.24
C TYR A 53 11.80 18.00 15.13
N GLY A 54 12.20 18.13 16.38
CA GLY A 54 11.97 17.12 17.41
C GLY A 54 13.16 16.20 17.70
N THR A 55 13.00 15.39 18.75
CA THR A 55 14.08 14.60 19.35
C THR A 55 14.69 13.60 18.38
N ALA A 56 13.90 12.99 17.50
CA ALA A 56 14.39 11.97 16.59
C ALA A 56 15.35 12.55 15.53
N THR A 57 15.22 13.83 15.17
CA THR A 57 16.22 14.55 14.36
C THR A 57 17.50 14.79 15.15
N GLU A 58 17.42 15.27 16.40
CA GLU A 58 18.63 15.49 17.24
C GLU A 58 19.39 14.17 17.47
N THR A 59 18.69 13.07 17.76
CA THR A 59 19.29 11.75 17.94
C THR A 59 19.99 11.29 16.66
N ALA A 60 19.32 11.35 15.52
CA ALA A 60 19.91 10.91 14.25
C ALA A 60 21.10 11.79 13.83
N ALA A 61 21.04 13.10 14.11
CA ALA A 61 22.14 14.01 13.85
C ALA A 61 23.37 13.67 14.72
N LEU A 62 23.15 13.36 16.00
CA LEU A 62 24.20 12.90 16.91
C LEU A 62 24.81 11.57 16.45
N GLU A 63 23.98 10.60 16.04
CA GLU A 63 24.44 9.30 15.52
C GLU A 63 25.26 9.45 14.22
N GLU A 64 24.90 10.38 13.33
CA GLU A 64 25.65 10.68 12.10
C GLU A 64 26.82 11.66 12.31
N GLY A 65 27.00 12.22 13.52
CA GLY A 65 28.07 13.17 13.84
C GLY A 65 27.93 14.54 13.15
N VAL A 66 26.70 14.98 12.86
CA VAL A 66 26.38 16.23 12.17
C VAL A 66 25.41 17.10 12.99
N THR A 67 25.20 18.35 12.60
CA THR A 67 24.15 19.18 13.22
C THR A 67 22.75 18.77 12.73
N PRO A 68 21.67 19.01 13.51
CA PRO A 68 20.30 18.75 13.06
C PRO A 68 19.98 19.42 11.71
N LYS A 69 20.43 20.65 11.50
CA LYS A 69 20.26 21.36 10.24
C LYS A 69 20.91 20.64 9.06
N GLU A 70 22.15 20.18 9.21
CA GLU A 70 22.87 19.46 8.15
C GLU A 70 22.19 18.12 7.83
N LEU A 71 21.71 17.40 8.85
CA LEU A 71 20.92 16.18 8.67
C LEU A 71 19.65 16.47 7.85
N CYS A 72 18.87 17.47 8.27
CA CYS A 72 17.65 17.89 7.58
C CYS A 72 17.93 18.32 6.13
N ASP A 73 18.97 19.13 5.90
CA ASP A 73 19.37 19.59 4.56
C ASP A 73 19.74 18.42 3.63
N LYS A 74 20.42 17.40 4.18
CA LYS A 74 20.78 16.17 3.46
C LYS A 74 19.53 15.37 3.08
N TYR A 75 18.68 15.05 4.05
CA TYR A 75 17.54 14.17 3.79
C TYR A 75 16.40 14.88 3.04
N TYR A 76 16.20 16.19 3.20
CA TYR A 76 15.28 16.97 2.37
C TYR A 76 15.55 16.75 0.87
N LYS A 77 16.83 16.81 0.46
CA LYS A 77 17.25 16.56 -0.93
C LYS A 77 16.95 15.13 -1.37
N ILE A 78 17.12 14.15 -0.47
CA ILE A 78 16.80 12.73 -0.73
C ILE A 78 15.29 12.55 -0.96
N HIS A 79 14.46 13.08 -0.06
CA HIS A 79 13.00 13.04 -0.21
C HIS A 79 12.55 13.70 -1.51
N LYS A 80 13.02 14.92 -1.76
CA LYS A 80 12.68 15.67 -2.97
C LYS A 80 13.03 14.88 -4.24
N ARG A 81 14.24 14.34 -4.33
CA ARG A 81 14.68 13.51 -5.47
C ARG A 81 13.79 12.28 -5.68
N ILE A 82 13.44 11.58 -4.60
CA ILE A 82 12.58 10.38 -4.67
C ILE A 82 11.20 10.78 -5.19
N TYR A 83 10.59 11.83 -4.64
CA TYR A 83 9.26 12.26 -5.02
C TYR A 83 9.20 12.81 -6.45
N GLU A 84 10.22 13.56 -6.88
CA GLU A 84 10.35 13.99 -8.27
C GLU A 84 10.46 12.80 -9.23
N TRP A 85 11.25 11.77 -8.88
CA TRP A 85 11.37 10.56 -9.69
C TRP A 85 10.07 9.76 -9.77
N PHE A 86 9.32 9.67 -8.66
CA PHE A 86 7.97 9.10 -8.64
C PHE A 86 6.94 9.99 -9.38
N GLY A 87 7.33 11.15 -9.90
CA GLY A 87 6.44 12.06 -10.60
C GLY A 87 5.42 12.73 -9.68
N ILE A 88 5.74 12.93 -8.40
CA ILE A 88 4.87 13.67 -7.48
C ILE A 88 4.89 15.16 -7.84
N SER A 89 3.72 15.72 -8.10
CA SER A 89 3.53 17.05 -8.67
C SER A 89 3.01 18.05 -7.64
N THR A 90 3.74 18.25 -6.54
CA THR A 90 3.42 19.34 -5.59
C THR A 90 3.67 20.71 -6.22
N ASP A 91 2.82 21.69 -5.92
CA ASP A 91 3.09 23.10 -6.26
C ASP A 91 4.21 23.68 -5.39
N ILE A 92 4.38 23.14 -4.18
CA ILE A 92 5.58 23.33 -3.36
C ILE A 92 5.89 22.08 -2.53
N PHE A 93 7.16 21.67 -2.54
CA PHE A 93 7.72 20.72 -1.58
C PHE A 93 8.62 21.48 -0.59
N GLY A 94 8.00 21.94 0.50
CA GLY A 94 8.59 22.87 1.46
C GLY A 94 9.26 22.19 2.66
N ARG A 95 9.50 22.98 3.71
CA ARG A 95 10.21 22.59 4.94
C ARG A 95 9.59 23.27 6.15
N THR A 96 9.63 22.62 7.31
CA THR A 96 9.18 23.20 8.60
C THR A 96 10.24 24.10 9.25
N THR A 97 11.52 23.97 8.89
CA THR A 97 12.59 24.82 9.43
C THR A 97 12.75 26.13 8.67
N THR A 98 11.71 26.98 8.66
CA THR A 98 11.73 28.29 7.98
C THR A 98 11.32 29.42 8.92
N PRO A 99 11.79 30.67 8.68
CA PRO A 99 11.35 31.82 9.47
C PRO A 99 9.83 32.02 9.45
N GLN A 100 9.20 31.74 8.31
CA GLN A 100 7.75 31.84 8.14
C GLN A 100 7.02 30.82 9.02
N HIS A 101 7.57 29.61 9.16
CA HIS A 101 7.02 28.61 10.08
C HIS A 101 7.11 29.06 11.53
N THR A 102 8.27 29.53 11.99
CA THR A 102 8.43 30.10 13.34
C THR A 102 7.41 31.20 13.61
N LYS A 103 7.28 32.16 12.69
CA LYS A 103 6.35 33.28 12.83
C LYS A 103 4.89 32.81 12.97
N ILE A 104 4.41 31.96 12.06
CA ILE A 104 3.01 31.52 12.06
C ILE A 104 2.70 30.63 13.27
N THR A 105 3.62 29.73 13.64
CA THR A 105 3.47 28.89 14.83
C THR A 105 3.38 29.74 16.10
N GLN A 106 4.24 30.76 16.24
CA GLN A 106 4.20 31.69 17.38
C GLN A 106 2.93 32.54 17.39
N GLU A 107 2.44 33.01 16.23
CA GLU A 107 1.17 33.74 16.13
C GLU A 107 -0.01 32.88 16.60
N ILE A 108 -0.15 31.65 16.08
CA ILE A 108 -1.22 30.72 16.47
C ILE A 108 -1.14 30.40 17.97
N PHE A 109 0.07 30.15 18.48
CA PHE A 109 0.28 29.92 19.91
C PHE A 109 -0.15 31.10 20.77
N LEU A 110 0.24 32.33 20.39
CA LEU A 110 -0.11 33.53 21.16
C LEU A 110 -1.62 33.78 21.14
N ASP A 111 -2.31 33.52 20.03
CA ASP A 111 -3.77 33.58 19.99
C ASP A 111 -4.40 32.59 20.99
N LEU A 112 -3.95 31.33 20.98
CA LEU A 112 -4.41 30.30 21.93
C LEU A 112 -4.14 30.68 23.39
N TYR A 113 -2.96 31.22 23.66
CA TYR A 113 -2.54 31.65 24.99
C TYR A 113 -3.42 32.80 25.49
N ASN A 114 -3.63 33.83 24.66
CA ASN A 114 -4.47 34.99 24.99
C ASN A 114 -5.96 34.63 25.15
N ASN A 115 -6.42 33.60 24.43
CA ASN A 115 -7.79 33.07 24.57
C ASN A 115 -7.94 32.10 25.75
N GLY A 116 -6.88 31.84 26.52
CA GLY A 116 -6.94 31.02 27.74
C GLY A 116 -6.93 29.50 27.49
N TYR A 117 -6.65 29.05 26.27
CA TYR A 117 -6.55 27.62 25.90
C TYR A 117 -5.16 27.01 26.13
N VAL A 118 -4.24 27.77 26.70
CA VAL A 118 -2.92 27.27 27.12
C VAL A 118 -2.81 27.33 28.64
N LYS A 119 -2.45 26.21 29.26
CA LYS A 119 -2.22 26.09 30.71
C LYS A 119 -0.77 25.74 30.99
N GLU A 120 -0.22 26.28 32.08
CA GLU A 120 1.09 25.89 32.60
C GLU A 120 0.93 24.80 33.66
N ASP A 121 1.79 23.79 33.63
CA ASP A 121 1.91 22.77 34.67
C ASP A 121 3.37 22.32 34.84
N GLU A 122 3.71 21.69 35.96
CA GLU A 122 5.04 21.13 36.22
C GLU A 122 5.03 19.61 36.06
N ILE A 123 6.07 19.07 35.42
CA ILE A 123 6.28 17.63 35.33
C ILE A 123 7.65 17.27 35.92
N GLU A 124 7.73 16.07 36.49
CA GLU A 124 8.98 15.47 36.94
C GLU A 124 9.60 14.66 35.79
N GLN A 125 10.85 14.96 35.46
CA GLN A 125 11.59 14.29 34.40
C GLN A 125 13.01 13.95 34.85
N ALA A 126 13.58 12.91 34.22
CA ALA A 126 14.97 12.56 34.39
C ALA A 126 15.87 13.67 33.82
N TYR A 127 16.92 14.02 34.54
CA TYR A 127 17.89 15.04 34.16
C TYR A 127 19.32 14.51 34.29
N ASP A 128 20.12 14.74 33.26
CA ASP A 128 21.54 14.45 33.23
C ASP A 128 22.32 15.71 33.64
N GLU A 129 22.93 15.69 34.83
CA GLU A 129 23.67 16.84 35.34
C GLU A 129 24.94 17.16 34.55
N LYS A 130 25.55 16.14 33.93
CA LYS A 130 26.79 16.30 33.16
C LYS A 130 26.49 16.83 31.77
N ALA A 131 25.45 16.33 31.10
CA ALA A 131 24.98 16.86 29.82
C ALA A 131 24.15 18.15 29.96
N LYS A 132 23.72 18.47 31.18
CA LYS A 132 22.84 19.61 31.52
C LYS A 132 21.54 19.61 30.71
N MET A 133 20.92 18.44 30.56
CA MET A 133 19.68 18.28 29.78
C MET A 133 18.72 17.28 30.41
N PHE A 134 17.42 17.47 30.12
CA PHE A 134 16.41 16.46 30.43
C PHE A 134 16.55 15.27 29.47
N LEU A 135 16.31 14.07 29.98
CA LEU A 135 16.44 12.83 29.23
C LEU A 135 15.06 12.30 28.87
N ALA A 136 14.83 12.07 27.58
CA ALA A 136 13.75 11.21 27.13
C ALA A 136 14.04 9.74 27.52
N ASP A 137 13.00 8.93 27.67
CA ASP A 137 13.13 7.53 28.12
C ASP A 137 14.12 6.70 27.28
N ARG A 138 14.23 7.01 25.98
CA ARG A 138 15.16 6.32 25.05
C ARG A 138 16.63 6.58 25.36
N PHE A 139 16.95 7.70 26.01
CA PHE A 139 18.31 8.05 26.46
C PHE A 139 18.62 7.54 27.86
N ILE A 140 17.72 6.75 28.46
CA ILE A 140 17.93 6.15 29.77
C ILE A 140 17.92 4.63 29.58
N GLU A 141 18.96 4.00 30.10
CA GLU A 141 19.01 2.55 30.19
C GLU A 141 19.39 2.10 31.60
N GLY A 142 19.01 0.87 31.94
CA GLY A 142 19.35 0.27 33.22
C GLY A 142 19.07 -1.22 33.22
N THR A 143 19.07 -1.82 34.40
CA THR A 143 18.70 -3.21 34.57
C THR A 143 17.21 -3.32 34.87
N CYS A 144 16.50 -4.18 34.12
CA CYS A 144 15.07 -4.39 34.30
C CYS A 144 14.79 -4.96 35.70
N PRO A 145 13.90 -4.36 36.50
CA PRO A 145 13.59 -4.84 37.84
C PRO A 145 12.92 -6.23 37.82
N HIS A 146 12.22 -6.57 36.74
CA HIS A 146 11.41 -7.79 36.62
C HIS A 146 12.18 -8.99 36.08
N CYS A 147 12.87 -8.86 34.94
CA CYS A 147 13.54 -9.99 34.29
C CYS A 147 15.08 -9.95 34.38
N LYS A 148 15.61 -8.93 35.09
CA LYS A 148 17.05 -8.68 35.31
C LYS A 148 17.88 -8.53 34.03
N SER A 149 17.23 -8.28 32.87
CA SER A 149 17.94 -7.93 31.65
C SER A 149 18.70 -6.62 31.85
N THR A 150 19.99 -6.61 31.55
CA THR A 150 20.77 -5.38 31.44
C THR A 150 20.38 -4.64 30.14
N GLY A 151 20.46 -3.31 30.14
CA GLY A 151 20.15 -2.48 28.97
C GLY A 151 18.66 -2.26 28.69
N ALA A 152 17.78 -2.47 29.67
CA ALA A 152 16.36 -2.14 29.55
C ALA A 152 16.18 -0.62 29.43
N ARG A 153 15.30 -0.19 28.52
CA ARG A 153 14.98 1.23 28.32
C ARG A 153 13.99 1.69 29.39
N ALA A 154 13.95 3.00 29.64
CA ALA A 154 13.07 3.57 30.67
C ALA A 154 11.57 3.54 30.31
N ASP A 155 11.21 3.29 29.06
CA ASP A 155 9.82 3.13 28.59
C ASP A 155 9.39 1.66 28.56
N GLN A 156 10.29 0.76 28.18
CA GLN A 156 9.98 -0.67 28.03
C GLN A 156 11.23 -1.55 28.12
N CYS A 157 11.09 -2.71 28.77
CA CYS A 157 12.09 -3.77 28.69
C CYS A 157 11.90 -4.61 27.42
N ASP A 158 12.85 -4.57 26.50
CA ASP A 158 12.77 -5.32 25.24
C ASP A 158 12.81 -6.85 25.43
N LYS A 159 13.29 -7.35 26.58
CA LYS A 159 13.35 -8.80 26.87
C LYS A 159 12.02 -9.38 27.37
N CYS A 160 11.33 -8.68 28.30
CA CYS A 160 10.08 -9.19 28.89
C CYS A 160 8.84 -8.39 28.49
N GLY A 161 8.99 -7.34 27.68
CA GLY A 161 7.90 -6.51 27.17
C GLY A 161 7.25 -5.58 28.20
N LYS A 162 7.66 -5.64 29.48
CA LYS A 162 7.07 -4.82 30.56
C LYS A 162 7.35 -3.34 30.31
N LEU A 163 6.31 -2.51 30.40
CA LEU A 163 6.43 -1.06 30.44
C LEU A 163 7.06 -0.64 31.77
N LEU A 164 7.98 0.30 31.71
CA LEU A 164 8.75 0.77 32.86
C LEU A 164 8.63 2.29 32.97
N ASN A 165 9.06 2.80 34.11
CA ASN A 165 9.48 4.18 34.28
C ASN A 165 10.97 4.23 34.64
N PHE A 166 11.66 5.33 34.36
CA PHE A 166 13.10 5.43 34.64
C PHE A 166 13.45 5.23 36.13
N ASN A 167 12.53 5.61 37.03
CA ASN A 167 12.67 5.42 38.48
C ASN A 167 12.59 3.95 38.91
N GLU A 168 12.02 3.08 38.08
CA GLU A 168 11.87 1.64 38.32
C GLU A 168 13.10 0.84 37.85
N LEU A 169 13.93 1.42 36.98
CA LEU A 169 15.16 0.80 36.52
C LEU A 169 16.16 0.65 37.67
N ILE A 170 16.80 -0.52 37.75
CA ILE A 170 17.94 -0.74 38.62
C ILE A 170 19.17 -0.12 37.95
N GLU A 171 19.90 0.74 38.67
CA GLU A 171 21.04 1.50 38.16
C GLU A 171 20.75 2.22 36.82
N PRO A 172 19.80 3.17 36.79
CA PRO A 172 19.53 3.94 35.59
C PRO A 172 20.75 4.78 35.23
N ARG A 173 21.11 4.80 33.96
CA ARG A 173 22.25 5.53 33.41
C ARG A 173 21.82 6.26 32.13
N SER A 174 22.36 7.45 31.95
CA SER A 174 22.23 8.20 30.70
C SER A 174 23.05 7.52 29.60
N LYS A 175 22.45 7.25 28.44
CA LYS A 175 23.16 6.79 27.24
C LYS A 175 24.13 7.84 26.69
N ILE A 176 23.97 9.10 27.07
CA ILE A 176 24.77 10.22 26.58
C ILE A 176 26.08 10.33 27.37
N THR A 177 26.02 10.25 28.70
CA THR A 177 27.18 10.55 29.57
C THR A 177 27.59 9.41 30.51
N GLY A 178 26.76 8.37 30.61
CA GLY A 178 26.92 7.27 31.56
C GLY A 178 26.54 7.61 33.01
N THR A 179 26.19 8.86 33.33
CA THR A 179 25.85 9.25 34.72
C THR A 179 24.45 8.81 35.11
N ARG A 180 24.22 8.63 36.42
CA ARG A 180 22.89 8.34 36.95
C ARG A 180 21.98 9.57 36.80
N PRO A 181 20.84 9.48 36.10
CA PRO A 181 19.90 10.60 36.02
C PRO A 181 19.26 10.90 37.37
N ILE A 182 18.96 12.18 37.62
CA ILE A 182 18.20 12.64 38.79
C ILE A 182 16.81 13.13 38.37
N VAL A 183 15.83 13.07 39.27
CA VAL A 183 14.51 13.67 39.03
C VAL A 183 14.62 15.18 39.20
N ARG A 184 14.19 15.96 38.20
CA ARG A 184 13.99 17.41 38.32
C ARG A 184 12.60 17.80 37.82
N LYS A 185 12.02 18.81 38.47
CA LYS A 185 10.79 19.45 38.02
C LYS A 185 11.07 20.44 36.90
N THR A 186 10.20 20.46 35.90
CA THR A 186 10.29 21.37 34.76
C THR A 186 8.90 21.81 34.34
N LYS A 187 8.76 23.09 34.00
CA LYS A 187 7.49 23.69 33.60
C LYS A 187 7.19 23.38 32.14
N HIS A 188 5.93 23.08 31.84
CA HIS A 188 5.44 22.86 30.48
C HIS A 188 4.13 23.57 30.21
N LEU A 189 3.96 24.00 28.97
CA LEU A 189 2.69 24.49 28.45
C LEU A 189 1.89 23.33 27.86
N PHE A 190 0.58 23.37 28.09
CA PHE A 190 -0.40 22.39 27.64
C PHE A 190 -1.53 23.09 26.89
N ILE A 191 -1.92 22.54 25.75
CA ILE A 191 -3.18 22.95 25.09
C ILE A 191 -4.36 22.30 25.82
N ASP A 192 -5.37 23.11 26.13
CA ASP A 192 -6.58 22.72 26.85
C ASP A 192 -7.65 22.17 25.90
N LEU A 193 -7.37 20.99 25.32
CA LEU A 193 -8.33 20.27 24.47
C LEU A 193 -9.71 20.05 25.12
N PRO A 194 -9.83 19.72 26.43
CA PRO A 194 -11.15 19.59 27.06
C PRO A 194 -12.01 20.86 26.90
N GLY A 195 -11.39 22.04 26.93
CA GLY A 195 -12.10 23.31 26.76
C GLY A 195 -12.66 23.56 25.36
N ILE A 196 -12.18 22.83 24.34
CA ILE A 196 -12.57 22.96 22.92
C ILE A 196 -13.47 21.80 22.47
N GLU A 197 -13.52 20.71 23.25
CA GLU A 197 -14.13 19.43 22.89
C GLU A 197 -15.58 19.54 22.37
N SER A 198 -16.41 20.40 22.98
CA SER A 198 -17.80 20.58 22.56
C SER A 198 -17.93 21.16 21.15
N GLU A 199 -17.14 22.18 20.83
CA GLU A 199 -17.12 22.79 19.49
C GLU A 199 -16.53 21.82 18.46
N LEU A 200 -15.42 21.17 18.82
CA LEU A 200 -14.77 20.18 17.97
C LEU A 200 -15.70 19.02 17.63
N SER A 201 -16.41 18.48 18.62
CA SER A 201 -17.34 17.36 18.43
C SER A 201 -18.45 17.71 17.44
N ALA A 202 -19.06 18.89 17.58
CA ALA A 202 -20.07 19.37 16.65
C ALA A 202 -19.51 19.57 15.23
N TRP A 203 -18.27 20.06 15.11
CA TRP A 203 -17.60 20.22 13.83
C TRP A 203 -17.25 18.87 13.18
N ILE A 204 -16.73 17.88 13.93
CA ILE A 204 -16.38 16.55 13.38
C ILE A 204 -17.59 15.88 12.75
N GLU A 205 -18.74 15.88 13.44
CA GLU A 205 -19.99 15.28 12.91
C GLU A 205 -20.40 15.91 11.58
N LYS A 206 -20.32 17.24 11.49
CA LYS A 206 -20.66 17.97 10.27
C LYS A 206 -19.64 17.72 9.16
N ALA A 207 -18.35 17.90 9.45
CA ALA A 207 -17.27 17.81 8.49
C ALA A 207 -17.12 16.38 7.92
N ALA A 208 -17.24 15.36 8.77
CA ALA A 208 -17.15 13.97 8.33
C ALA A 208 -18.26 13.60 7.33
N LYS A 209 -19.49 14.12 7.54
CA LYS A 209 -20.62 13.91 6.64
C LYS A 209 -20.49 14.72 5.35
N GLU A 210 -20.23 16.03 5.46
CA GLU A 210 -20.16 16.92 4.29
C GLU A 210 -18.97 16.61 3.38
N GLY A 211 -17.86 16.20 3.98
CA GLY A 211 -16.64 15.85 3.28
C GLY A 211 -16.52 14.38 2.93
N GLU A 212 -17.49 13.53 3.26
CA GLU A 212 -17.44 12.08 3.07
C GLU A 212 -16.11 11.48 3.56
N TRP A 213 -15.78 11.66 4.83
CA TRP A 213 -14.53 11.11 5.39
C TRP A 213 -14.51 9.59 5.23
N SER A 214 -13.30 9.06 5.05
CA SER A 214 -13.07 7.61 5.12
C SER A 214 -13.53 7.06 6.48
N GLU A 215 -14.17 5.88 6.46
CA GLU A 215 -14.79 5.27 7.65
C GLU A 215 -13.80 5.10 8.80
N ASN A 216 -12.57 4.69 8.49
CA ASN A 216 -11.48 4.56 9.47
C ASN A 216 -11.16 5.92 10.14
N SER A 217 -11.11 7.02 9.39
CA SER A 217 -10.85 8.35 9.94
C SER A 217 -11.94 8.79 10.91
N TYR A 218 -13.20 8.59 10.52
CA TYR A 218 -14.33 8.93 11.37
C TYR A 218 -14.34 8.11 12.65
N HIS A 219 -14.13 6.78 12.57
CA HIS A 219 -14.08 5.92 13.75
C HIS A 219 -12.93 6.28 14.70
N ILE A 220 -11.74 6.58 14.19
CA ILE A 220 -10.60 7.00 15.01
C ILE A 220 -10.91 8.33 15.72
N ALA A 221 -11.48 9.31 15.01
CA ALA A 221 -11.85 10.60 15.59
C ALA A 221 -12.92 10.43 16.69
N LYS A 222 -13.94 9.61 16.45
CA LYS A 222 -14.99 9.30 17.43
C LYS A 222 -14.46 8.56 18.66
N ALA A 223 -13.51 7.64 18.48
CA ALA A 223 -12.87 6.94 19.60
C ALA A 223 -12.14 7.92 20.52
N TRP A 224 -11.39 8.87 19.96
CA TRP A 224 -10.71 9.92 20.73
C TRP A 224 -11.68 10.81 21.52
N LEU A 225 -12.83 11.18 20.93
CA LEU A 225 -13.86 11.94 21.63
C LEU A 225 -14.52 11.11 22.74
N ALA A 226 -14.79 9.82 22.50
CA ALA A 226 -15.42 8.94 23.48
C ALA A 226 -14.56 8.69 24.72
N GLU A 227 -13.22 8.71 24.58
CA GLU A 227 -12.28 8.63 25.72
C GLU A 227 -12.24 9.91 26.58
N GLY A 228 -12.75 11.04 26.06
CA GLY A 228 -12.61 12.37 26.63
C GLY A 228 -11.23 12.98 26.33
N LEU A 229 -11.21 14.21 25.80
CA LEU A 229 -9.96 14.87 25.45
C LEU A 229 -9.22 15.31 26.71
N LYS A 230 -7.91 15.12 26.70
CA LYS A 230 -7.01 15.51 27.80
C LYS A 230 -6.14 16.67 27.38
N LYS A 231 -5.68 17.45 28.36
CA LYS A 231 -4.62 18.45 28.14
C LYS A 231 -3.41 17.77 27.52
N ARG A 232 -2.81 18.37 26.50
CA ARG A 232 -1.63 17.82 25.81
C ARG A 232 -0.46 18.79 25.91
N CYS A 233 0.69 18.30 26.35
CA CYS A 233 1.90 19.10 26.47
C CYS A 233 2.41 19.51 25.08
N ILE A 234 2.52 20.83 24.85
CA ILE A 234 2.93 21.43 23.57
C ILE A 234 4.37 21.97 23.61
N THR A 235 5.14 21.73 24.67
CA THR A 235 6.53 22.20 24.81
C THR A 235 7.48 21.07 25.13
N ARG A 236 8.76 21.22 24.77
CA ARG A 236 9.84 20.26 25.05
C ARG A 236 11.13 20.98 25.42
N ASP A 237 11.91 20.33 26.27
CA ASP A 237 13.28 20.71 26.64
C ASP A 237 14.28 20.26 25.56
N LEU A 238 14.12 20.78 24.35
CA LEU A 238 14.99 20.52 23.20
C LEU A 238 15.58 21.83 22.69
N LYS A 239 16.65 21.73 21.91
CA LYS A 239 17.26 22.90 21.24
C LYS A 239 16.76 23.04 19.80
N TRP A 240 16.45 21.92 19.14
CA TRP A 240 15.99 21.87 17.76
C TRP A 240 14.46 21.86 17.67
N GLY A 241 13.89 23.05 17.56
CA GLY A 241 12.45 23.28 17.44
C GLY A 241 12.11 24.77 17.31
N VAL A 242 10.83 25.10 17.14
CA VAL A 242 10.37 26.48 17.16
C VAL A 242 10.40 27.03 18.60
N PRO A 243 11.09 28.15 18.87
CA PRO A 243 11.20 28.70 20.23
C PRO A 243 9.85 29.24 20.73
N VAL A 244 9.60 29.09 22.03
CA VAL A 244 8.38 29.58 22.68
C VAL A 244 8.49 31.10 22.94
N PRO A 245 7.53 31.93 22.49
CA PRO A 245 7.63 33.38 22.55
C PRO A 245 7.13 33.95 23.90
N LEU A 246 7.56 33.36 25.02
CA LEU A 246 7.21 33.81 26.38
C LEU A 246 8.47 34.02 27.21
N LYS A 247 8.45 35.04 28.08
CA LYS A 247 9.53 35.29 29.05
C LYS A 247 9.65 34.09 30.01
N GLY A 248 10.87 33.60 30.22
CA GLY A 248 11.16 32.42 31.04
C GLY A 248 11.07 31.08 30.30
N TRP A 249 10.78 31.09 29.00
CA TRP A 249 10.69 29.90 28.14
C TRP A 249 11.81 29.82 27.10
N GLU A 250 12.89 30.60 27.26
CA GLU A 250 13.95 30.79 26.26
C GLU A 250 14.73 29.50 25.94
N ASN A 251 14.71 28.52 26.84
CA ASN A 251 15.39 27.22 26.67
C ASN A 251 14.44 26.08 26.28
N LYS A 252 13.23 26.40 25.82
CA LYS A 252 12.22 25.42 25.41
C LYS A 252 11.73 25.71 24.00
N VAL A 253 11.34 24.65 23.33
CA VAL A 253 10.74 24.70 21.99
C VAL A 253 9.36 24.08 22.00
N PHE A 254 8.56 24.37 20.99
CA PHE A 254 7.31 23.67 20.77
C PHE A 254 7.54 22.19 20.47
N TYR A 255 6.62 21.37 20.97
CA TYR A 255 6.59 19.95 20.66
C TYR A 255 6.20 19.77 19.19
N VAL A 256 6.94 18.94 18.45
CA VAL A 256 6.74 18.74 17.01
C VAL A 256 5.30 18.40 16.61
N TRP A 257 4.57 17.65 17.45
CA TRP A 257 3.19 17.29 17.14
C TRP A 257 2.16 18.42 17.34
N PHE A 258 2.58 19.55 17.92
CA PHE A 258 1.79 20.79 17.96
C PHE A 258 2.00 21.61 16.68
N ASP A 259 3.24 21.79 16.22
CA ASP A 259 3.56 22.70 15.11
C ASP A 259 3.71 22.01 13.74
N ALA A 260 3.96 20.70 13.65
CA ALA A 260 4.07 20.01 12.37
C ALA A 260 2.85 20.22 11.45
N PRO A 261 1.59 20.15 11.91
CA PRO A 261 0.43 20.49 11.06
C PRO A 261 0.38 21.98 10.66
N ILE A 262 0.90 22.90 11.48
CA ILE A 262 1.08 24.33 11.11
C ILE A 262 2.09 24.45 9.94
N GLY A 263 2.95 23.44 9.77
CA GLY A 263 3.80 23.24 8.61
C GLY A 263 3.05 23.45 7.30
N TYR A 264 1.84 22.92 7.14
CA TYR A 264 1.05 23.09 5.91
C TYR A 264 0.76 24.55 5.58
N ILE A 265 0.41 25.35 6.59
CA ILE A 265 0.12 26.78 6.45
C ILE A 265 1.40 27.52 6.09
N SER A 266 2.49 27.27 6.81
CA SER A 266 3.77 27.94 6.59
C SER A 266 4.42 27.61 5.25
N ILE A 267 4.28 26.36 4.77
CA ILE A 267 4.74 25.94 3.46
C ILE A 267 3.94 26.67 2.37
N THR A 268 2.62 26.82 2.55
CA THR A 268 1.80 27.61 1.64
C THR A 268 2.20 29.09 1.65
N ALA A 269 2.54 29.64 2.82
CA ALA A 269 3.05 31.00 2.95
C ALA A 269 4.41 31.21 2.27
N ASN A 270 5.26 30.19 2.22
CA ASN A 270 6.51 30.22 1.45
C ASN A 270 6.29 30.08 -0.07
N LEU A 271 5.12 29.59 -0.51
CA LEU A 271 4.73 29.54 -1.93
C LEU A 271 4.16 30.87 -2.41
N THR A 272 3.37 31.56 -1.58
CA THR A 272 2.68 32.80 -1.98
C THR A 272 2.34 33.70 -0.79
N ASP A 273 2.47 35.02 -0.98
CA ASP A 273 2.04 36.03 -0.01
C ASP A 273 0.52 36.00 0.23
N LYS A 274 -0.25 35.46 -0.73
CA LYS A 274 -1.71 35.33 -0.67
C LYS A 274 -2.17 34.04 0.03
N TRP A 275 -1.33 33.40 0.84
CA TRP A 275 -1.63 32.13 1.50
C TRP A 275 -2.90 32.16 2.38
N LYS A 276 -3.28 33.33 2.89
CA LYS A 276 -4.52 33.53 3.65
C LYS A 276 -5.79 33.30 2.80
N GLU A 277 -5.72 33.47 1.48
CA GLU A 277 -6.83 33.12 0.57
C GLU A 277 -7.08 31.60 0.50
N TRP A 278 -6.14 30.79 1.00
CA TRP A 278 -6.27 29.34 1.10
C TRP A 278 -6.62 28.88 2.51
N TRP A 279 -5.93 29.42 3.53
CA TRP A 279 -6.04 28.96 4.92
C TRP A 279 -6.99 29.78 5.80
N CYS A 280 -7.52 30.90 5.32
CA CYS A 280 -8.44 31.76 6.06
C CYS A 280 -9.72 32.07 5.26
N ALA A 281 -10.16 31.14 4.40
CA ALA A 281 -11.34 31.28 3.55
C ALA A 281 -12.19 29.98 3.57
N PRO A 282 -12.66 29.53 4.76
CA PRO A 282 -13.35 28.25 4.93
C PRO A 282 -14.63 28.09 4.10
N GLU A 283 -15.26 29.20 3.69
CA GLU A 283 -16.47 29.21 2.86
C GLU A 283 -16.19 29.02 1.36
N LYS A 284 -14.94 29.12 0.93
CA LYS A 284 -14.52 29.00 -0.48
C LYS A 284 -13.61 27.80 -0.73
N VAL A 285 -12.82 27.40 0.26
CA VAL A 285 -11.74 26.43 0.11
C VAL A 285 -12.14 25.10 0.72
N HIS A 286 -12.04 24.02 -0.07
CA HIS A 286 -12.18 22.66 0.43
C HIS A 286 -10.78 22.07 0.63
N LEU A 287 -10.42 21.81 1.90
CA LEU A 287 -9.14 21.20 2.26
C LEU A 287 -9.24 19.67 2.25
N TYR A 288 -8.42 19.02 1.43
CA TYR A 288 -8.24 17.57 1.36
C TYR A 288 -6.89 17.19 1.98
N GLN A 289 -6.91 16.26 2.93
CA GLN A 289 -5.68 15.80 3.60
C GLN A 289 -5.49 14.29 3.40
N PHE A 290 -4.32 13.91 2.90
CA PHE A 290 -3.94 12.53 2.60
C PHE A 290 -2.89 12.03 3.59
N MET A 291 -3.18 10.94 4.28
CA MET A 291 -2.31 10.42 5.34
C MET A 291 -2.51 8.93 5.62
N GLY A 292 -1.57 8.31 6.32
CA GLY A 292 -1.80 7.01 6.98
C GLY A 292 -2.61 7.18 8.27
N LYS A 293 -3.29 6.11 8.71
CA LYS A 293 -4.22 6.13 9.87
C LYS A 293 -3.64 6.68 11.17
N ASP A 294 -2.34 6.50 11.40
CA ASP A 294 -1.65 6.97 12.60
C ASP A 294 -1.69 8.50 12.74
N ASN A 295 -1.85 9.23 11.64
CA ASN A 295 -1.90 10.68 11.62
C ASN A 295 -3.30 11.27 11.85
N VAL A 296 -4.35 10.45 11.80
CA VAL A 296 -5.74 10.92 11.91
C VAL A 296 -5.99 11.73 13.19
N PRO A 297 -5.55 11.31 14.40
CA PRO A 297 -5.79 12.10 15.60
C PRO A 297 -5.23 13.52 15.53
N PHE A 298 -4.10 13.71 14.86
CA PHE A 298 -3.49 15.03 14.73
C PHE A 298 -4.28 15.94 13.80
N HIS A 299 -4.94 15.39 12.78
CA HIS A 299 -5.64 16.16 11.74
C HIS A 299 -7.14 16.27 11.96
N ALA A 300 -7.75 15.32 12.68
CA ALA A 300 -9.15 15.34 13.04
C ALA A 300 -9.40 15.96 14.42
N VAL A 301 -8.42 15.93 15.34
CA VAL A 301 -8.60 16.40 16.72
C VAL A 301 -7.67 17.56 17.06
N ILE A 302 -6.35 17.31 17.09
CA ILE A 302 -5.39 18.27 17.67
C ILE A 302 -5.29 19.55 16.84
N PHE A 303 -5.08 19.44 15.53
CA PHE A 303 -4.90 20.60 14.66
C PHE A 303 -6.19 21.42 14.49
N PRO A 304 -7.38 20.83 14.25
CA PRO A 304 -8.63 21.59 14.26
C PRO A 304 -8.87 22.29 15.59
N SER A 305 -8.62 21.64 16.74
CA SER A 305 -8.72 22.28 18.05
C SER A 305 -7.76 23.46 18.18
N THR A 306 -6.52 23.29 17.74
CA THR A 306 -5.49 24.35 17.72
C THR A 306 -5.96 25.56 16.92
N LEU A 307 -6.55 25.35 15.74
CA LEU A 307 -7.06 26.44 14.90
C LEU A 307 -8.32 27.08 15.47
N MET A 308 -9.30 26.29 15.94
CA MET A 308 -10.53 26.80 16.56
C MET A 308 -10.23 27.65 17.79
N GLY A 309 -9.33 27.19 18.66
CA GLY A 309 -8.97 27.91 19.89
C GLY A 309 -8.31 29.28 19.65
N THR A 310 -7.85 29.58 18.43
CA THR A 310 -7.40 30.95 18.07
C THR A 310 -8.55 31.95 17.97
N GLY A 311 -9.80 31.49 17.85
CA GLY A 311 -10.98 32.33 17.59
C GLY A 311 -11.03 32.94 16.17
N LYS A 312 -10.11 32.55 15.28
CA LYS A 312 -10.05 33.02 13.89
C LYS A 312 -10.72 32.04 12.94
N LYS A 313 -11.17 32.56 11.79
CA LYS A 313 -11.80 31.77 10.73
C LYS A 313 -10.75 31.08 9.87
N TRP A 314 -10.31 29.90 10.28
CA TRP A 314 -9.40 29.05 9.52
C TRP A 314 -10.15 28.11 8.58
N THR A 315 -9.53 27.79 7.45
CA THR A 315 -9.93 26.66 6.60
C THR A 315 -9.59 25.37 7.34
N LEU A 316 -10.62 24.67 7.80
CA LEU A 316 -10.49 23.35 8.41
C LEU A 316 -10.63 22.25 7.36
N VAL A 317 -10.22 21.03 7.72
CA VAL A 317 -10.26 19.90 6.78
C VAL A 317 -11.69 19.62 6.35
N HIS A 318 -11.90 19.57 5.03
CA HIS A 318 -13.14 19.14 4.41
C HIS A 318 -13.14 17.62 4.29
N HIS A 319 -12.12 17.01 3.68
CA HIS A 319 -12.03 15.56 3.48
C HIS A 319 -10.70 14.98 4.02
N ILE A 320 -10.79 13.92 4.81
CA ILE A 320 -9.64 13.11 5.26
C ILE A 320 -9.59 11.79 4.48
N ALA A 321 -8.59 11.68 3.61
CA ALA A 321 -8.29 10.50 2.82
C ALA A 321 -7.21 9.66 3.53
N THR A 322 -7.66 8.68 4.32
CA THR A 322 -6.77 7.82 5.10
C THR A 322 -6.52 6.49 4.42
N THR A 323 -5.30 5.98 4.56
CA THR A 323 -4.96 4.60 4.19
C THR A 323 -4.58 3.76 5.41
N GLU A 324 -4.86 2.46 5.29
CA GLU A 324 -4.28 1.41 6.11
C GLU A 324 -2.81 1.17 5.71
N PHE A 325 -2.15 0.15 6.28
CA PHE A 325 -0.73 -0.08 6.02
C PHE A 325 -0.49 -0.90 4.75
N LEU A 326 0.58 -0.56 4.04
CA LEU A 326 1.20 -1.45 3.07
C LEU A 326 2.27 -2.29 3.78
N ASN A 327 2.09 -3.59 3.78
CA ASN A 327 3.05 -4.60 4.21
C ASN A 327 3.95 -5.01 3.03
N TYR A 328 4.99 -5.79 3.31
CA TYR A 328 5.97 -6.26 2.33
C TYR A 328 6.25 -7.75 2.54
N GLU A 329 5.90 -8.56 1.54
CA GLU A 329 6.11 -10.02 1.49
C GLU A 329 5.63 -10.73 2.76
N GLY A 330 4.44 -10.34 3.25
CA GLY A 330 3.79 -10.88 4.44
C GLY A 330 4.31 -10.34 5.79
N GLY A 331 5.23 -9.36 5.77
CA GLY A 331 5.80 -8.71 6.95
C GLY A 331 5.78 -7.19 6.88
N LYS A 332 6.36 -6.50 7.88
CA LYS A 332 6.48 -5.03 7.88
C LYS A 332 7.80 -4.58 7.25
N PHE A 333 7.79 -3.41 6.61
CA PHE A 333 9.01 -2.71 6.21
C PHE A 333 9.94 -2.52 7.43
N SER A 334 11.26 -2.70 7.25
CA SER A 334 12.24 -2.52 8.31
C SER A 334 13.57 -1.98 7.78
N LYS A 335 13.88 -0.72 8.15
CA LYS A 335 15.14 -0.06 7.79
C LYS A 335 16.34 -0.79 8.41
N SER A 336 16.27 -1.14 9.69
CA SER A 336 17.37 -1.80 10.40
C SER A 336 17.69 -3.19 9.84
N LYS A 337 16.66 -3.94 9.43
CA LYS A 337 16.82 -5.26 8.79
C LYS A 337 17.05 -5.20 7.28
N LYS A 338 16.97 -4.00 6.67
CA LYS A 338 16.94 -3.79 5.21
C LYS A 338 15.86 -4.62 4.50
N LEU A 339 14.71 -4.78 5.15
CA LEU A 339 13.57 -5.55 4.64
C LEU A 339 12.57 -4.59 3.98
N GLY A 340 12.28 -4.82 2.70
CA GLY A 340 11.41 -3.97 1.90
C GLY A 340 12.15 -3.02 0.97
N VAL A 341 11.38 -2.44 0.04
CA VAL A 341 11.87 -1.47 -0.95
C VAL A 341 11.71 -0.05 -0.41
N PHE A 342 12.80 0.71 -0.43
CA PHE A 342 12.80 2.14 -0.10
C PHE A 342 12.75 2.99 -1.37
N GLY A 343 12.42 4.28 -1.24
CA GLY A 343 12.25 5.16 -2.39
C GLY A 343 13.51 5.27 -3.26
N ASN A 344 14.70 5.27 -2.67
CA ASN A 344 15.96 5.23 -3.40
C ASN A 344 16.16 3.88 -4.12
N ASP A 345 15.75 2.77 -3.52
CA ASP A 345 15.85 1.44 -4.13
C ASP A 345 14.97 1.34 -5.39
N ALA A 346 13.77 1.95 -5.36
CA ALA A 346 12.90 2.05 -6.52
C ALA A 346 13.56 2.89 -7.64
N VAL A 347 14.14 4.03 -7.30
CA VAL A 347 14.88 4.90 -8.24
C VAL A 347 16.02 4.14 -8.92
N GLU A 348 16.75 3.32 -8.16
CA GLU A 348 17.92 2.58 -8.63
C GLU A 348 17.58 1.23 -9.28
N SER A 349 16.31 0.80 -9.24
CA SER A 349 15.89 -0.51 -9.74
C SER A 349 15.99 -0.66 -11.26
N GLY A 350 15.97 0.45 -12.01
CA GLY A 350 15.82 0.44 -13.47
C GLY A 350 14.39 0.18 -13.96
N ILE A 351 13.45 -0.10 -13.04
CA ILE A 351 12.03 -0.21 -13.36
C ILE A 351 11.43 1.21 -13.46
N PRO A 352 10.68 1.55 -14.52
CA PRO A 352 10.08 2.87 -14.67
C PRO A 352 9.14 3.24 -13.52
N ALA A 353 9.13 4.53 -13.13
CA ALA A 353 8.31 5.05 -12.03
C ALA A 353 6.81 4.70 -12.17
N ASP A 354 6.25 4.80 -13.39
CA ASP A 354 4.83 4.51 -13.64
C ASP A 354 4.46 3.06 -13.33
N VAL A 355 5.38 2.10 -13.45
CA VAL A 355 5.13 0.72 -13.04
C VAL A 355 4.96 0.62 -11.53
N TRP A 356 5.82 1.31 -10.77
CA TRP A 356 5.68 1.40 -9.31
C TRP A 356 4.39 2.11 -8.91
N ARG A 357 4.08 3.22 -9.57
CA ARG A 357 2.82 3.96 -9.33
C ARG A 357 1.62 3.06 -9.57
N TYR A 358 1.57 2.36 -10.70
CA TYR A 358 0.49 1.44 -11.03
C TYR A 358 0.30 0.38 -9.95
N TYR A 359 1.37 -0.33 -9.62
CA TYR A 359 1.33 -1.42 -8.66
C TYR A 359 0.85 -0.96 -7.28
N LEU A 360 1.39 0.15 -6.80
CA LEU A 360 1.01 0.70 -5.50
C LEU A 360 -0.43 1.20 -5.50
N LEU A 361 -0.90 1.81 -6.58
CA LEU A 361 -2.26 2.37 -6.69
C LEU A 361 -3.32 1.29 -6.88
N THR A 362 -3.04 0.24 -7.65
CA THR A 362 -3.96 -0.92 -7.76
C THR A 362 -4.06 -1.70 -6.45
N ASN A 363 -3.02 -1.64 -5.61
CA ASN A 363 -2.97 -2.24 -4.28
C ASN A 363 -3.07 -1.19 -3.15
N ARG A 364 -3.65 -0.02 -3.41
CA ARG A 364 -3.79 1.05 -2.40
C ARG A 364 -4.58 0.52 -1.19
N PRO A 365 -4.04 0.62 0.04
CA PRO A 365 -4.69 0.11 1.24
C PRO A 365 -5.81 1.05 1.73
N GLU A 366 -6.95 1.08 1.03
CA GLU A 366 -8.05 2.01 1.35
C GLU A 366 -8.91 1.54 2.54
N LYS A 367 -9.20 0.24 2.62
CA LYS A 367 -10.12 -0.35 3.62
C LYS A 367 -9.43 -1.27 4.62
N MET A 368 -8.39 -1.94 4.19
CA MET A 368 -7.62 -2.90 4.98
C MET A 368 -6.16 -2.84 4.55
N ASP A 369 -5.27 -3.36 5.40
CA ASP A 369 -3.86 -3.51 5.06
C ASP A 369 -3.71 -4.31 3.75
N THR A 370 -2.75 -3.91 2.91
CA THR A 370 -2.38 -4.62 1.69
C THR A 370 -0.94 -5.10 1.79
N ASP A 371 -0.51 -6.00 0.91
CA ASP A 371 0.84 -6.56 0.90
C ASP A 371 1.50 -6.33 -0.46
N PHE A 372 2.73 -5.84 -0.43
CA PHE A 372 3.59 -5.80 -1.61
C PHE A 372 4.20 -7.19 -1.84
N SER A 373 3.99 -7.77 -3.02
CA SER A 373 4.61 -9.02 -3.45
C SER A 373 5.33 -8.83 -4.78
N TRP A 374 6.57 -9.30 -4.88
CA TRP A 374 7.33 -9.24 -6.14
C TRP A 374 6.72 -10.11 -7.25
N GLU A 375 6.09 -11.21 -6.88
CA GLU A 375 5.39 -12.10 -7.83
C GLU A 375 4.17 -11.37 -8.42
N ASP A 376 3.30 -10.83 -7.57
CA ASP A 376 2.14 -10.03 -7.98
C ASP A 376 2.59 -8.77 -8.75
N PHE A 377 3.70 -8.12 -8.35
CA PHE A 377 4.27 -7.00 -9.08
C PHE A 377 4.57 -7.34 -10.55
N GLY A 378 5.19 -8.49 -10.78
CA GLY A 378 5.48 -8.97 -12.12
C GLY A 378 4.22 -9.31 -12.92
N GLU A 379 3.25 -9.96 -12.28
CA GLU A 379 1.96 -10.29 -12.90
C GLU A 379 1.21 -9.02 -13.32
N LYS A 380 1.12 -8.02 -12.45
CA LYS A 380 0.45 -6.73 -12.75
C LYS A 380 1.13 -5.97 -13.88
N LEU A 381 2.47 -5.93 -13.91
CA LEU A 381 3.19 -5.34 -15.03
C LEU A 381 2.93 -6.09 -16.34
N ASN A 382 3.10 -7.42 -16.34
CA ASN A 382 3.06 -8.21 -17.56
C ASN A 382 1.64 -8.37 -18.10
N ASN A 383 0.67 -8.65 -17.23
CA ASN A 383 -0.67 -9.06 -17.63
C ASN A 383 -1.68 -7.88 -17.66
N GLU A 384 -1.41 -6.78 -16.95
CA GLU A 384 -2.32 -5.64 -16.92
C GLU A 384 -1.74 -4.40 -17.62
N LEU A 385 -0.50 -4.00 -17.35
CA LEU A 385 0.09 -2.87 -18.08
C LEU A 385 0.48 -3.25 -19.51
N LEU A 386 1.31 -4.29 -19.66
CA LEU A 386 1.84 -4.70 -20.95
C LEU A 386 0.76 -5.36 -21.83
N ALA A 387 0.11 -6.43 -21.36
CA ALA A 387 -0.83 -7.20 -22.19
C ALA A 387 -2.17 -6.50 -22.47
N ASN A 388 -2.51 -5.42 -21.74
CA ASN A 388 -3.74 -4.67 -21.95
C ASN A 388 -3.49 -3.25 -22.51
N ILE A 389 -3.06 -2.28 -21.70
CA ILE A 389 -2.90 -0.89 -22.17
C ILE A 389 -1.75 -0.78 -23.20
N GLY A 390 -0.59 -1.36 -22.90
CA GLY A 390 0.55 -1.38 -23.80
C GLY A 390 0.24 -2.07 -25.13
N ASN A 391 -0.41 -3.22 -25.08
CA ASN A 391 -0.84 -3.97 -26.26
C ASN A 391 -1.84 -3.20 -27.12
N LEU A 392 -2.85 -2.58 -26.50
CA LEU A 392 -3.85 -1.79 -27.23
C LEU A 392 -3.19 -0.66 -28.01
N VAL A 393 -2.40 0.17 -27.32
CA VAL A 393 -1.73 1.32 -27.93
C VAL A 393 -0.81 0.84 -29.05
N ASN A 394 0.01 -0.20 -28.79
CA ASN A 394 0.92 -0.72 -29.79
C ASN A 394 0.18 -1.22 -31.05
N ARG A 395 -0.86 -2.05 -30.87
CA ARG A 395 -1.63 -2.61 -32.00
C ARG A 395 -2.29 -1.51 -32.83
N VAL A 396 -2.94 -0.54 -32.19
CA VAL A 396 -3.61 0.56 -32.89
C VAL A 396 -2.60 1.42 -33.64
N MET A 397 -1.49 1.78 -33.00
CA MET A 397 -0.44 2.62 -33.61
C MET A 397 0.29 1.92 -34.75
N VAL A 398 0.74 0.68 -34.56
CA VAL A 398 1.44 -0.11 -35.59
C VAL A 398 0.53 -0.38 -36.77
N PHE A 399 -0.73 -0.74 -36.51
CA PHE A 399 -1.71 -0.95 -37.59
C PHE A 399 -1.96 0.34 -38.37
N SER A 400 -2.07 1.47 -37.68
CA SER A 400 -2.25 2.78 -38.33
C SER A 400 -1.04 3.19 -39.17
N GLN A 401 0.17 2.90 -38.71
CA GLN A 401 1.39 3.12 -39.48
C GLN A 401 1.39 2.30 -40.77
N ARG A 402 1.00 1.01 -40.68
CA ARG A 402 1.06 0.07 -41.80
C ARG A 402 -0.04 0.27 -42.83
N GLU A 403 -1.30 0.44 -42.41
CA GLU A 403 -2.47 0.42 -43.29
C GLU A 403 -2.95 1.81 -43.74
N PHE A 404 -2.54 2.86 -43.01
CA PHE A 404 -2.97 4.25 -43.23
C PHE A 404 -1.79 5.23 -43.31
N GLU A 405 -0.57 4.74 -43.57
CA GLU A 405 0.65 5.56 -43.71
C GLU A 405 0.90 6.50 -42.53
N GLY A 406 0.56 6.05 -41.31
CA GLY A 406 0.71 6.84 -40.09
C GLY A 406 -0.24 8.03 -40.03
N LYS A 407 -1.43 7.93 -40.64
CA LYS A 407 -2.47 8.96 -40.58
C LYS A 407 -3.75 8.43 -39.96
N VAL A 408 -4.50 9.32 -39.31
CA VAL A 408 -5.84 9.01 -38.83
C VAL A 408 -6.75 8.72 -40.04
N PRO A 409 -7.44 7.56 -40.10
CA PRO A 409 -8.28 7.21 -41.24
C PRO A 409 -9.55 8.09 -41.34
N LYS A 410 -10.25 8.03 -42.48
CA LYS A 410 -11.51 8.77 -42.73
C LYS A 410 -12.76 8.12 -42.09
N GLY A 411 -12.56 7.41 -40.99
CA GLY A 411 -13.63 6.68 -40.30
C GLY A 411 -14.64 7.58 -39.60
N LYS A 412 -15.76 6.98 -39.21
CA LYS A 412 -16.83 7.59 -38.40
C LYS A 412 -17.30 6.60 -37.34
N VAL A 413 -18.02 7.09 -36.32
CA VAL A 413 -18.73 6.19 -35.39
C VAL A 413 -19.93 5.61 -36.15
N ARG A 414 -19.99 4.28 -36.31
CA ARG A 414 -21.09 3.59 -36.97
C ARG A 414 -22.09 3.07 -35.92
N LYS A 415 -23.23 2.59 -36.39
CA LYS A 415 -24.29 2.04 -35.52
C LYS A 415 -23.78 0.82 -34.72
N GLU A 416 -22.93 0.00 -35.33
CA GLU A 416 -22.32 -1.17 -34.72
C GLU A 416 -21.29 -0.81 -33.63
N ASP A 417 -20.86 0.45 -33.59
CA ASP A 417 -19.89 0.98 -32.62
C ASP A 417 -20.57 1.64 -31.41
N GLU A 418 -21.86 1.95 -31.51
CA GLU A 418 -22.62 2.70 -30.49
C GLU A 418 -22.61 2.00 -29.12
N GLU A 419 -22.74 0.67 -29.09
CA GLU A 419 -22.69 -0.13 -27.86
C GLU A 419 -21.34 0.06 -27.13
N PHE A 420 -20.24 -0.07 -27.89
CA PHE A 420 -18.90 0.11 -27.35
C PHE A 420 -18.67 1.54 -26.86
N VAL A 421 -18.98 2.55 -27.70
CA VAL A 421 -18.81 3.96 -27.35
C VAL A 421 -19.66 4.35 -26.14
N GLY A 422 -20.90 3.87 -26.07
CA GLY A 422 -21.78 4.06 -24.91
C GLY A 422 -21.19 3.48 -23.63
N SER A 423 -20.72 2.22 -23.69
CA SER A 423 -20.05 1.54 -22.58
C SER A 423 -18.78 2.26 -22.11
N GLN A 424 -17.97 2.82 -23.02
CA GLN A 424 -16.79 3.60 -22.66
C GLN A 424 -17.16 4.91 -21.97
N LYS A 425 -18.19 5.61 -22.48
CA LYS A 425 -18.70 6.83 -21.87
C LYS A 425 -19.16 6.59 -20.44
N GLU A 426 -19.95 5.54 -20.20
CA GLU A 426 -20.39 5.16 -18.85
C GLU A 426 -19.22 4.88 -17.90
N LYS A 427 -18.18 4.17 -18.38
CA LYS A 427 -16.97 3.91 -17.59
C LYS A 427 -16.22 5.19 -17.23
N PHE A 428 -16.06 6.13 -18.17
CA PHE A 428 -15.38 7.39 -17.91
C PHE A 428 -16.18 8.32 -16.98
N GLU A 429 -17.50 8.32 -17.09
CA GLU A 429 -18.39 8.99 -16.12
C GLU A 429 -18.25 8.36 -14.74
N ARG A 430 -18.22 7.02 -14.65
CA ARG A 430 -18.00 6.31 -13.40
C ARG A 430 -16.64 6.62 -12.77
N ILE A 431 -15.57 6.63 -13.53
CA ILE A 431 -14.22 7.02 -13.07
C ILE A 431 -14.25 8.43 -12.48
N THR A 432 -14.94 9.36 -13.16
CA THR A 432 -15.09 10.74 -12.67
C THR A 432 -15.81 10.78 -11.32
N GLN A 433 -16.92 10.06 -11.17
CA GLN A 433 -17.66 9.96 -9.90
C GLN A 433 -16.80 9.38 -8.76
N LEU A 434 -16.03 8.34 -9.05
CA LEU A 434 -15.14 7.68 -8.08
C LEU A 434 -14.02 8.62 -7.64
N LEU A 435 -13.39 9.35 -8.57
CA LEU A 435 -12.32 10.30 -8.27
C LEU A 435 -12.80 11.55 -7.51
N GLU A 436 -14.01 12.06 -7.77
CA GLU A 436 -14.62 13.12 -6.94
C GLU A 436 -14.75 12.69 -5.46
N LYS A 437 -14.89 11.38 -5.21
CA LYS A 437 -14.99 10.77 -3.88
C LYS A 437 -13.67 10.17 -3.38
N VAL A 438 -12.56 10.42 -4.08
CA VAL A 438 -11.22 9.91 -3.73
C VAL A 438 -11.16 8.36 -3.65
N GLN A 439 -12.03 7.67 -4.40
CA GLN A 439 -12.00 6.21 -4.56
C GLN A 439 -10.99 5.82 -5.65
N ILE A 440 -9.71 6.05 -5.35
CA ILE A 440 -8.59 6.03 -6.29
C ILE A 440 -8.37 4.64 -6.87
N LYS A 441 -8.41 3.60 -6.02
CA LYS A 441 -8.18 2.21 -6.44
C LYS A 441 -9.25 1.73 -7.41
N GLU A 442 -10.51 1.94 -7.08
CA GLU A 442 -11.64 1.50 -7.90
C GLU A 442 -11.68 2.23 -9.25
N ALA A 443 -11.41 3.54 -9.25
CA ALA A 443 -11.31 4.31 -10.50
C ALA A 443 -10.22 3.77 -11.44
N LEU A 444 -9.07 3.32 -10.91
CA LEU A 444 -8.02 2.68 -11.71
C LEU A 444 -8.50 1.34 -12.28
N HIS A 445 -9.19 0.51 -11.49
CA HIS A 445 -9.73 -0.76 -11.98
C HIS A 445 -10.73 -0.56 -13.14
N VAL A 446 -11.61 0.45 -13.05
CA VAL A 446 -12.53 0.80 -14.14
C VAL A 446 -11.77 1.27 -15.38
N ALA A 447 -10.71 2.08 -15.22
CA ALA A 447 -9.88 2.52 -16.34
C ALA A 447 -9.15 1.34 -17.04
N MET A 448 -8.65 0.38 -16.26
CA MET A 448 -8.03 -0.83 -16.82
C MET A 448 -9.05 -1.72 -17.52
N SER A 449 -10.29 -1.79 -17.02
CA SER A 449 -11.41 -2.48 -17.66
C SER A 449 -11.79 -1.85 -19.01
N ALA A 450 -11.82 -0.52 -19.09
CA ALA A 450 -12.01 0.21 -20.35
C ALA A 450 -10.94 -0.16 -21.40
N GLY A 451 -9.68 -0.31 -20.99
CA GLY A 451 -8.61 -0.83 -21.86
C GLY A 451 -8.86 -2.26 -22.35
N LYS A 452 -9.33 -3.16 -21.47
CA LYS A 452 -9.60 -4.56 -21.83
C LYS A 452 -10.72 -4.65 -22.87
N GLU A 453 -11.77 -3.87 -22.69
CA GLU A 453 -12.88 -3.81 -23.64
C GLU A 453 -12.47 -3.23 -24.99
N ALA A 454 -11.61 -2.21 -25.01
CA ALA A 454 -11.04 -1.67 -26.25
C ALA A 454 -10.19 -2.71 -27.01
N ASN A 455 -9.42 -3.54 -26.29
CA ASN A 455 -8.73 -4.69 -26.90
C ASN A 455 -9.72 -5.69 -27.50
N ALA A 456 -10.81 -6.00 -26.80
CA ALA A 456 -11.86 -6.88 -27.30
C ALA A 456 -12.56 -6.30 -28.54
N TYR A 457 -12.81 -4.99 -28.57
CA TYR A 457 -13.35 -4.29 -29.73
C TYR A 457 -12.41 -4.39 -30.95
N PHE A 458 -11.10 -4.18 -30.78
CA PHE A 458 -10.12 -4.40 -31.86
C PHE A 458 -10.19 -5.85 -32.37
N GLN A 459 -10.27 -6.82 -31.47
CA GLN A 459 -10.31 -8.25 -31.83
C GLN A 459 -11.61 -8.64 -32.55
N LYS A 460 -12.76 -8.14 -32.10
CA LYS A 460 -14.08 -8.39 -32.70
C LYS A 460 -14.19 -7.83 -34.11
N ASN A 461 -13.69 -6.61 -34.34
CA ASN A 461 -13.75 -5.95 -35.64
C ASN A 461 -12.72 -6.48 -36.65
N LYS A 462 -11.72 -7.25 -36.20
CA LYS A 462 -10.69 -7.87 -37.04
C LYS A 462 -10.15 -6.95 -38.15
N PRO A 463 -9.55 -5.79 -37.80
CA PRO A 463 -9.16 -4.78 -38.78
C PRO A 463 -8.20 -5.31 -39.86
N TRP A 464 -7.40 -6.35 -39.55
CA TRP A 464 -6.51 -7.01 -40.51
C TRP A 464 -7.24 -7.82 -41.60
N GLU A 465 -8.48 -8.25 -41.35
CA GLU A 465 -9.35 -8.89 -42.33
C GLU A 465 -10.17 -7.82 -43.06
N THR A 466 -10.81 -6.90 -42.33
CA THR A 466 -11.64 -5.85 -42.93
C THR A 466 -10.84 -4.89 -43.80
N ALA A 467 -9.54 -4.69 -43.56
CA ALA A 467 -8.67 -3.94 -44.48
C ALA A 467 -8.72 -4.44 -45.94
N LYS A 468 -9.00 -5.74 -46.14
CA LYS A 468 -9.09 -6.39 -47.45
C LYS A 468 -10.52 -6.55 -47.96
N THR A 469 -11.48 -6.70 -47.06
CA THR A 469 -12.88 -7.02 -47.41
C THR A 469 -13.83 -5.83 -47.32
N SER A 470 -13.59 -4.88 -46.42
CA SER A 470 -14.41 -3.68 -46.20
C SER A 470 -13.57 -2.53 -45.63
N ARG A 471 -13.10 -1.65 -46.51
CA ARG A 471 -12.21 -0.53 -46.15
C ARG A 471 -12.89 0.44 -45.17
N GLU A 472 -14.17 0.75 -45.37
CA GLU A 472 -14.93 1.66 -44.50
C GLU A 472 -15.02 1.13 -43.06
N ASP A 473 -15.21 -0.17 -42.88
CA ASP A 473 -15.29 -0.80 -41.55
C ASP A 473 -13.94 -0.78 -40.84
N CYS A 474 -12.86 -1.07 -41.58
CA CYS A 474 -11.50 -0.99 -41.07
C CYS A 474 -11.15 0.44 -40.62
N GLU A 475 -11.43 1.42 -41.48
CA GLU A 475 -11.19 2.83 -41.20
C GLU A 475 -11.98 3.32 -39.98
N SER A 476 -13.26 2.95 -39.87
CA SER A 476 -14.12 3.33 -38.74
C SER A 476 -13.67 2.70 -37.43
N ALA A 477 -13.35 1.40 -37.42
CA ALA A 477 -12.89 0.73 -36.20
C ALA A 477 -11.58 1.32 -35.65
N ILE A 478 -10.62 1.62 -36.54
CA ILE A 478 -9.35 2.23 -36.14
C ILE A 478 -9.52 3.70 -35.75
N TYR A 479 -10.41 4.43 -36.43
CA TYR A 479 -10.77 5.80 -36.04
C TYR A 479 -11.34 5.86 -34.62
N VAL A 480 -12.27 4.97 -34.27
CA VAL A 480 -12.85 4.87 -32.92
C VAL A 480 -11.77 4.51 -31.91
N LEU A 481 -10.90 3.55 -32.21
CA LEU A 481 -9.86 3.11 -31.28
C LEU A 481 -8.76 4.15 -31.04
N LEU A 482 -8.39 4.95 -32.03
CA LEU A 482 -7.46 6.07 -31.83
C LEU A 482 -8.01 7.09 -30.82
N HIS A 483 -9.31 7.39 -30.91
CA HIS A 483 -9.99 8.26 -29.95
C HIS A 483 -10.09 7.60 -28.57
N GLN A 484 -10.36 6.30 -28.51
CA GLN A 484 -10.36 5.57 -27.24
C GLN A 484 -8.98 5.57 -26.58
N VAL A 485 -7.90 5.39 -27.34
CA VAL A 485 -6.52 5.46 -26.84
C VAL A 485 -6.21 6.85 -26.28
N LYS A 486 -6.69 7.91 -26.95
CA LYS A 486 -6.60 9.29 -26.47
C LYS A 486 -7.34 9.46 -25.14
N ASP A 487 -8.59 8.99 -25.03
CA ASP A 487 -9.39 9.12 -23.81
C ASP A 487 -8.80 8.33 -22.64
N LEU A 488 -8.27 7.11 -22.91
CA LEU A 488 -7.51 6.33 -21.93
C LEU A 488 -6.27 7.08 -21.45
N ALA A 489 -5.54 7.76 -22.32
CA ALA A 489 -4.39 8.57 -21.93
C ALA A 489 -4.78 9.72 -20.98
N ILE A 490 -5.94 10.34 -21.17
CA ILE A 490 -6.45 11.39 -20.28
C ILE A 490 -6.75 10.82 -18.89
N VAL A 491 -7.49 9.72 -18.80
CA VAL A 491 -7.90 9.15 -17.49
C VAL A 491 -6.75 8.47 -16.76
N LEU A 492 -5.73 7.99 -17.47
CA LEU A 492 -4.54 7.40 -16.87
C LEU A 492 -3.51 8.44 -16.43
N GLU A 493 -3.56 9.69 -16.89
CA GLU A 493 -2.57 10.72 -16.54
C GLU A 493 -2.37 10.92 -15.03
N PRO A 494 -3.43 10.94 -14.18
CA PRO A 494 -3.27 11.02 -12.74
C PRO A 494 -2.47 9.84 -12.14
N TYR A 495 -2.55 8.67 -12.77
CA TYR A 495 -1.94 7.42 -12.29
C TYR A 495 -0.56 7.19 -12.88
N LEU A 496 -0.43 7.37 -14.19
CA LEU A 496 0.71 7.01 -15.05
C LEU A 496 1.07 8.21 -15.94
N PRO A 497 1.62 9.29 -15.37
CA PRO A 497 1.83 10.54 -16.10
C PRO A 497 2.82 10.39 -17.27
N ASN A 498 3.85 9.56 -17.14
CA ASN A 498 4.83 9.33 -18.20
C ASN A 498 4.25 8.45 -19.31
N THR A 499 3.49 7.41 -18.97
CA THR A 499 2.76 6.57 -19.93
C THR A 499 1.75 7.41 -20.71
N SER A 500 0.96 8.24 -20.02
CA SER A 500 0.02 9.17 -20.67
C SER A 500 0.74 10.09 -21.66
N ALA A 501 1.86 10.69 -21.26
CA ALA A 501 2.70 11.49 -22.15
C ALA A 501 3.20 10.70 -23.36
N GLY A 502 3.68 9.48 -23.16
CA GLY A 502 4.13 8.60 -24.24
C GLY A 502 3.01 8.20 -25.21
N ILE A 503 1.75 8.12 -24.76
CA ILE A 503 0.60 7.90 -25.65
C ILE A 503 0.31 9.15 -26.47
N PHE A 504 0.26 10.33 -25.84
CA PHE A 504 0.03 11.59 -26.54
C PHE A 504 1.13 11.93 -27.56
N GLU A 505 2.38 11.58 -27.26
CA GLU A 505 3.50 11.69 -28.20
C GLU A 505 3.28 10.81 -29.44
N GLN A 506 2.87 9.55 -29.24
CA GLN A 506 2.53 8.63 -30.33
C GLN A 506 1.33 9.11 -31.14
N LEU A 507 0.30 9.69 -30.52
CA LEU A 507 -0.82 10.31 -31.22
C LEU A 507 -0.44 11.62 -31.92
N ASN A 508 0.73 12.18 -31.62
CA ASN A 508 1.24 13.46 -32.12
C ASN A 508 0.25 14.62 -31.89
N VAL A 509 -0.31 14.69 -30.68
CA VAL A 509 -1.18 15.79 -30.25
C VAL A 509 -0.77 16.31 -28.89
N LYS A 510 -1.15 17.55 -28.58
CA LYS A 510 -0.94 18.11 -27.24
C LYS A 510 -1.76 17.30 -26.23
N GLN A 511 -1.21 17.11 -25.03
CA GLN A 511 -1.92 16.44 -23.95
C GLN A 511 -3.25 17.15 -23.66
N GLU A 512 -4.35 16.43 -23.89
CA GLU A 512 -5.68 16.91 -23.56
C GLU A 512 -5.97 16.74 -22.06
N LYS A 513 -6.95 17.50 -21.57
CA LYS A 513 -7.41 17.44 -20.17
C LYS A 513 -8.77 16.73 -20.11
N TRP A 514 -9.34 16.61 -18.91
CA TRP A 514 -10.54 15.82 -18.64
C TRP A 514 -11.75 16.18 -19.53
N ASP A 515 -11.84 17.44 -19.97
CA ASP A 515 -12.88 17.90 -20.89
C ASP A 515 -12.68 17.47 -22.35
N GLY A 516 -11.57 16.78 -22.66
CA GLY A 516 -11.28 16.15 -23.95
C GLY A 516 -11.90 14.76 -24.11
N ILE A 517 -12.31 14.12 -23.00
CA ILE A 517 -12.86 12.76 -23.00
C ILE A 517 -14.12 12.69 -23.88
N GLY A 518 -14.20 11.69 -24.74
CA GLY A 518 -15.32 11.47 -25.66
C GLY A 518 -15.35 12.42 -26.86
N LYS A 519 -14.45 13.40 -26.94
CA LYS A 519 -14.37 14.31 -28.09
C LYS A 519 -13.58 13.68 -29.24
N LEU A 520 -14.19 13.68 -30.43
CA LEU A 520 -13.57 13.22 -31.66
C LEU A 520 -12.60 14.27 -32.24
N SER A 521 -11.52 14.57 -31.50
CA SER A 521 -10.56 15.63 -31.82
C SER A 521 -9.47 15.24 -32.82
N LEU A 522 -9.22 13.95 -33.04
CA LEU A 522 -8.24 13.46 -34.02
C LEU A 522 -8.88 13.48 -35.42
N LYS A 523 -8.64 14.56 -36.17
CA LYS A 523 -9.19 14.73 -37.51
C LYS A 523 -8.61 13.73 -38.50
N ALA A 524 -9.44 13.24 -39.42
CA ALA A 524 -8.98 12.41 -40.52
C ALA A 524 -7.83 13.09 -41.30
N GLY A 525 -6.81 12.30 -41.66
CA GLY A 525 -5.60 12.78 -42.30
C GLY A 525 -4.54 13.38 -41.35
N HIS A 526 -4.86 13.56 -40.06
CA HIS A 526 -3.87 13.95 -39.05
C HIS A 526 -2.72 12.94 -39.02
N LYS A 527 -1.48 13.43 -39.00
CA LYS A 527 -0.27 12.60 -38.99
C LYS A 527 0.07 12.18 -37.56
N LEU A 528 0.08 10.87 -37.34
CA LEU A 528 0.48 10.22 -36.10
C LEU A 528 2.01 10.24 -35.94
N GLY A 529 2.46 10.04 -34.70
CA GLY A 529 3.86 9.82 -34.37
C GLY A 529 4.27 8.36 -34.56
N GLU A 530 5.53 8.06 -34.29
CA GLU A 530 6.07 6.70 -34.44
C GLU A 530 5.63 5.79 -33.28
N PRO A 531 5.19 4.54 -33.56
CA PRO A 531 4.84 3.58 -32.52
C PRO A 531 6.01 3.30 -31.57
N LYS A 532 5.75 3.31 -30.26
CA LYS A 532 6.73 3.03 -29.20
C LYS A 532 6.19 1.99 -28.23
N ILE A 533 7.09 1.11 -27.76
CA ILE A 533 6.78 0.15 -26.70
C ILE A 533 6.74 0.89 -25.37
N LEU A 534 5.56 0.93 -24.72
CA LEU A 534 5.34 1.64 -23.46
C LEU A 534 5.85 0.87 -22.23
N PHE A 535 5.76 -0.45 -22.26
CA PHE A 535 6.13 -1.33 -21.15
C PHE A 535 7.00 -2.47 -21.65
N LYS A 536 7.97 -2.88 -20.83
CA LYS A 536 8.79 -4.07 -21.09
C LYS A 536 8.37 -5.17 -20.13
N LYS A 537 8.33 -6.40 -20.63
CA LYS A 537 8.08 -7.58 -19.82
C LYS A 537 9.18 -7.71 -18.76
N ILE A 538 8.81 -8.03 -17.53
CA ILE A 538 9.75 -8.42 -16.48
C ILE A 538 9.78 -9.95 -16.39
N GLU A 539 10.97 -10.53 -16.46
CA GLU A 539 11.13 -11.99 -16.43
C GLU A 539 11.17 -12.51 -14.98
N ALA A 540 10.73 -13.76 -14.78
CA ALA A 540 10.70 -14.38 -13.45
C ALA A 540 12.07 -14.39 -12.74
N ALA A 541 13.15 -14.52 -13.52
CA ALA A 541 14.51 -14.44 -13.00
C ALA A 541 14.86 -13.05 -12.46
N GLU A 542 14.35 -11.98 -13.08
CA GLU A 542 14.56 -10.61 -12.62
C GLU A 542 13.73 -10.30 -11.38
N ILE A 543 12.47 -10.76 -11.34
CA ILE A 543 11.62 -10.71 -10.14
C ILE A 543 12.31 -11.38 -8.96
N SER A 544 12.85 -12.59 -9.17
CA SER A 544 13.54 -13.36 -8.13
C SER A 544 14.79 -12.63 -7.62
N LYS A 545 15.54 -11.97 -8.50
CA LYS A 545 16.70 -11.15 -8.12
C LYS A 545 16.29 -9.96 -7.25
N PHE A 546 15.23 -9.24 -7.61
CA PHE A 546 14.74 -8.14 -6.79
C PHE A 546 14.21 -8.61 -5.45
N LYS A 547 13.42 -9.68 -5.42
CA LYS A 547 12.92 -10.30 -4.19
C LYS A 547 14.05 -10.66 -3.24
N ALA A 548 15.11 -11.30 -3.75
CA ALA A 548 16.30 -11.64 -2.97
C ALA A 548 17.09 -10.41 -2.52
N LYS A 549 17.18 -9.36 -3.36
CA LYS A 549 17.88 -8.12 -3.02
C LYS A 549 17.24 -7.37 -1.83
N TYR A 550 15.91 -7.44 -1.72
CA TYR A 550 15.14 -6.65 -0.76
C TYR A 550 14.47 -7.49 0.35
N SER A 551 14.89 -8.75 0.53
CA SER A 551 14.39 -9.65 1.58
C SER A 551 15.11 -9.48 2.94
N GLY A 552 16.01 -8.49 3.06
CA GLY A 552 16.73 -8.18 4.30
C GLY A 552 17.91 -9.10 4.61
N ARG A 553 18.66 -8.76 5.66
CA ARG A 553 19.91 -9.46 6.05
C ARG A 553 19.69 -10.92 6.46
N GLN A 554 18.47 -11.33 6.79
CA GLN A 554 18.15 -12.72 7.12
C GLN A 554 18.27 -13.66 5.91
N PHE A 555 18.25 -13.14 4.67
CA PHE A 555 18.41 -13.95 3.46
C PHE A 555 19.87 -14.10 2.98
N ILE A 556 20.81 -13.29 3.50
CA ILE A 556 22.23 -13.35 3.09
C ILE A 556 22.98 -14.45 3.86
N ALA A 557 22.41 -14.99 4.94
CA ALA A 557 23.07 -15.98 5.79
C ALA A 557 23.14 -17.42 5.21
N THR A 558 22.51 -17.71 4.07
CA THR A 558 22.46 -19.08 3.51
C THR A 558 23.45 -19.34 2.36
N ASP A 559 24.07 -18.31 1.78
CA ASP A 559 25.05 -18.49 0.69
C ASP A 559 26.51 -18.46 1.17
N GLU A 560 26.83 -17.87 2.32
CA GLU A 560 28.18 -17.91 2.89
C GLU A 560 28.49 -19.19 3.69
N GLN A 561 27.46 -19.91 4.17
CA GLN A 561 27.64 -21.20 4.86
C GLN A 561 27.82 -22.40 3.92
N LYS A 562 27.67 -22.23 2.60
CA LYS A 562 28.00 -23.27 1.60
C LYS A 562 29.46 -23.23 1.10
N LYS A 563 30.29 -22.29 1.57
CA LYS A 563 31.71 -22.17 1.15
C LYS A 563 32.74 -22.65 2.18
N GLN A 564 32.34 -23.29 3.28
CA GLN A 564 33.28 -23.79 4.31
C GLN A 564 33.22 -25.29 4.63
N THR A 565 32.62 -26.11 3.79
CA THR A 565 32.59 -27.58 4.00
C THR A 565 32.89 -28.38 2.74
N VAL A 566 33.97 -28.07 2.01
CA VAL A 566 34.66 -29.06 1.18
C VAL A 566 36.17 -28.75 1.12
N SER A 567 36.89 -29.07 2.20
CA SER A 567 38.35 -29.17 2.17
C SER A 567 38.79 -30.51 2.75
N ALA A 568 38.68 -31.56 1.93
CA ALA A 568 39.50 -32.76 2.03
C ALA A 568 39.50 -33.44 0.64
N LYS A 569 40.54 -33.18 -0.15
CA LYS A 569 40.91 -34.04 -1.28
C LYS A 569 41.68 -35.25 -0.74
N PRO A 570 41.61 -36.38 -1.46
CA PRO A 570 42.85 -37.04 -1.84
C PRO A 570 43.09 -36.99 -3.36
N HIS A 571 44.38 -36.89 -3.67
CA HIS A 571 45.10 -37.02 -4.94
C HIS A 571 44.42 -37.69 -6.14
N GLY A 572 44.74 -37.18 -7.34
CA GLY A 572 44.69 -38.02 -8.55
C GLY A 572 44.62 -37.32 -9.91
N GLN A 573 45.75 -36.77 -10.35
CA GLN A 573 46.15 -36.60 -11.77
C GLN A 573 45.49 -35.54 -12.69
N LYS A 574 46.37 -35.11 -13.61
CA LYS A 574 46.33 -33.95 -14.50
C LYS A 574 45.52 -34.26 -15.76
N GLN A 575 44.89 -33.23 -16.35
CA GLN A 575 45.12 -32.84 -17.74
C GLN A 575 44.44 -31.50 -18.05
N GLN A 576 45.16 -30.66 -18.80
CA GLN A 576 44.77 -29.36 -19.33
C GLN A 576 44.21 -29.53 -20.77
N PRO A 577 43.73 -28.46 -21.44
CA PRO A 577 42.47 -28.46 -22.19
C PRO A 577 42.66 -28.65 -23.70
N GLU A 578 41.59 -29.05 -24.39
CA GLU A 578 41.55 -28.96 -25.85
C GLU A 578 40.23 -28.35 -26.38
N LYS A 579 40.41 -27.48 -27.38
CA LYS A 579 39.39 -26.75 -28.14
C LYS A 579 38.84 -27.64 -29.27
N ALA A 580 37.56 -27.54 -29.57
CA ALA A 580 36.98 -27.68 -30.92
C ALA A 580 35.50 -27.26 -30.84
N GLN A 581 35.12 -26.10 -31.38
CA GLN A 581 34.71 -25.83 -32.77
C GLN A 581 33.19 -25.93 -32.98
N ALA A 582 32.73 -25.01 -33.83
CA ALA A 582 31.35 -24.66 -34.06
C ALA A 582 30.60 -25.71 -34.89
N GLY A 583 29.31 -25.87 -34.57
CA GLY A 583 28.31 -26.46 -35.45
C GLY A 583 27.05 -25.59 -35.41
N LYS A 584 26.77 -24.91 -36.52
CA LYS A 584 25.52 -24.19 -36.77
C LYS A 584 24.37 -25.20 -36.92
N THR A 585 23.25 -24.97 -36.25
CA THR A 585 21.93 -25.38 -36.73
C THR A 585 20.90 -24.33 -36.34
N ALA A 586 20.15 -23.89 -37.35
CA ALA A 586 19.03 -22.99 -37.24
C ALA A 586 17.94 -23.60 -36.35
N VAL A 587 17.28 -22.78 -35.53
CA VAL A 587 16.07 -23.17 -34.81
C VAL A 587 15.01 -22.11 -35.06
N ASP A 588 13.93 -22.57 -35.67
CA ASP A 588 12.73 -21.85 -36.02
C ASP A 588 12.11 -21.10 -34.84
N ALA A 589 11.63 -19.89 -35.16
CA ALA A 589 10.78 -19.10 -34.29
C ALA A 589 9.43 -19.82 -34.07
N LYS A 590 9.26 -20.42 -32.90
CA LYS A 590 7.93 -20.85 -32.42
C LYS A 590 7.26 -19.70 -31.68
N THR A 591 6.18 -19.23 -32.28
CA THR A 591 5.11 -18.41 -31.71
C THR A 591 4.61 -18.98 -30.37
N PRO A 592 4.43 -18.17 -29.31
CA PRO A 592 3.74 -18.61 -28.11
C PRO A 592 2.26 -18.87 -28.41
N LYS A 593 1.75 -20.03 -27.98
CA LYS A 593 0.30 -20.35 -27.99
C LYS A 593 -0.45 -19.45 -27.00
N PRO A 594 -1.74 -19.13 -27.28
CA PRO A 594 -2.58 -18.30 -26.42
C PRO A 594 -2.86 -18.97 -25.06
N GLU A 595 -2.83 -18.18 -23.99
CA GLU A 595 -3.33 -18.55 -22.67
C GLU A 595 -4.84 -18.82 -22.75
N VAL A 596 -5.25 -20.00 -22.28
CA VAL A 596 -6.64 -20.43 -22.23
C VAL A 596 -7.24 -19.95 -20.92
N ALA A 597 -8.40 -19.29 -20.96
CA ALA A 597 -9.19 -18.99 -19.77
C ALA A 597 -9.45 -20.27 -18.98
N VAL A 598 -9.18 -20.26 -17.66
CA VAL A 598 -9.42 -21.40 -16.78
C VAL A 598 -10.93 -21.69 -16.76
N ALA A 599 -11.35 -22.83 -17.31
CA ALA A 599 -12.75 -23.22 -17.33
C ALA A 599 -13.24 -23.52 -15.89
N PRO A 600 -14.40 -22.99 -15.47
CA PRO A 600 -14.97 -23.30 -14.16
C PRO A 600 -15.31 -24.79 -14.06
N ILE A 601 -15.13 -25.35 -12.87
CA ILE A 601 -15.44 -26.76 -12.57
C ILE A 601 -16.66 -26.86 -11.65
N ASN A 602 -17.35 -28.01 -11.67
CA ASN A 602 -18.46 -28.29 -10.77
C ASN A 602 -17.94 -28.70 -9.39
N ALA A 603 -18.78 -28.59 -8.35
CA ALA A 603 -18.41 -29.04 -7.02
C ALA A 603 -18.17 -30.57 -6.97
N SER A 604 -18.92 -31.34 -7.76
CA SER A 604 -18.70 -32.78 -7.97
C SER A 604 -17.35 -33.15 -8.58
N ASP A 605 -16.62 -32.19 -9.16
CA ASP A 605 -15.29 -32.44 -9.75
C ASP A 605 -14.19 -32.51 -8.68
N LEU A 606 -14.47 -32.07 -7.44
CA LEU A 606 -13.54 -32.18 -6.31
C LEU A 606 -13.49 -33.62 -5.76
N ASP A 607 -12.29 -34.20 -5.68
CA ASP A 607 -12.09 -35.46 -4.94
C ASP A 607 -11.92 -35.15 -3.45
N LEU A 608 -13.04 -35.09 -2.73
CA LEU A 608 -13.07 -34.82 -1.30
C LEU A 608 -13.11 -36.13 -0.50
N GLU A 609 -12.17 -36.29 0.43
CA GLU A 609 -12.03 -37.50 1.24
C GLU A 609 -11.69 -37.16 2.68
N VAL A 610 -12.21 -37.98 3.62
CA VAL A 610 -11.85 -37.87 5.03
C VAL A 610 -10.46 -38.48 5.23
N GLY A 611 -9.56 -37.71 5.84
CA GLY A 611 -8.23 -38.16 6.26
C GLY A 611 -8.02 -38.03 7.76
N LYS A 612 -7.12 -38.83 8.34
CA LYS A 612 -6.70 -38.70 9.75
C LYS A 612 -5.28 -38.18 9.84
N ILE A 613 -5.09 -37.11 10.60
CA ILE A 613 -3.78 -36.51 10.83
C ILE A 613 -2.96 -37.45 11.75
N LEU A 614 -1.85 -37.97 11.24
CA LEU A 614 -0.95 -38.87 11.97
C LEU A 614 0.13 -38.10 12.73
N SER A 615 0.71 -37.08 12.11
CA SER A 615 1.74 -36.22 12.71
C SER A 615 1.63 -34.81 12.19
N VAL A 616 2.02 -33.84 13.03
CA VAL A 616 2.04 -32.42 12.72
C VAL A 616 3.40 -31.87 13.14
N GLU A 617 4.17 -31.37 12.17
CA GLU A 617 5.47 -30.76 12.42
C GLU A 617 5.44 -29.29 11.98
N ARG A 618 6.20 -28.42 12.65
CA ARG A 618 6.36 -27.04 12.16
C ARG A 618 7.15 -27.06 10.86
N HIS A 619 6.69 -26.27 9.90
CA HIS A 619 7.37 -26.17 8.62
C HIS A 619 8.79 -25.57 8.80
N PRO A 620 9.84 -26.20 8.23
CA PRO A 620 11.23 -25.84 8.51
C PRO A 620 11.59 -24.41 8.09
N ASN A 621 10.93 -23.90 7.05
CA ASN A 621 11.21 -22.58 6.47
C ASN A 621 10.01 -21.60 6.53
N ALA A 622 8.99 -21.85 7.38
CA ALA A 622 7.80 -21.00 7.44
C ALA A 622 7.10 -21.02 8.80
N GLU A 623 7.06 -19.87 9.49
CA GLU A 623 6.53 -19.76 10.87
C GLU A 623 5.02 -20.02 10.99
N LYS A 624 4.27 -19.84 9.91
CA LYS A 624 2.81 -19.98 9.88
C LYS A 624 2.31 -21.31 9.34
N LEU A 625 3.22 -22.19 8.90
CA LEU A 625 2.85 -23.44 8.23
C LEU A 625 3.15 -24.66 9.10
N TYR A 626 2.26 -25.64 9.05
CA TYR A 626 2.54 -27.01 9.47
C TYR A 626 2.87 -27.89 8.27
N VAL A 627 3.56 -28.98 8.53
CA VAL A 627 3.73 -30.12 7.61
C VAL A 627 3.05 -31.30 8.29
N GLU A 628 1.95 -31.75 7.70
CA GLU A 628 1.12 -32.81 8.24
C GLU A 628 1.24 -34.10 7.42
N LYS A 629 1.39 -35.24 8.11
CA LYS A 629 1.15 -36.55 7.49
C LYS A 629 -0.29 -36.96 7.73
N ILE A 630 -1.04 -37.20 6.66
CA ILE A 630 -2.46 -37.51 6.73
C ILE A 630 -2.71 -38.88 6.09
N LEU A 631 -3.31 -39.79 6.86
CA LEU A 631 -3.76 -41.10 6.39
C LEU A 631 -5.08 -40.94 5.64
N LEU A 632 -5.08 -41.35 4.38
CA LEU A 632 -6.24 -41.42 3.49
C LEU A 632 -6.52 -42.90 3.14
N GLY A 633 -7.59 -43.16 2.38
CA GLY A 633 -7.96 -44.52 1.99
C GLY A 633 -6.94 -45.22 1.08
N ASP A 634 -6.12 -44.45 0.36
CA ASP A 634 -5.08 -44.92 -0.57
C ASP A 634 -3.64 -44.76 -0.02
N GLY A 635 -3.48 -44.38 1.24
CA GLY A 635 -2.19 -44.29 1.92
C GLY A 635 -1.94 -42.94 2.59
N GLU A 636 -0.68 -42.69 2.95
CA GLU A 636 -0.27 -41.44 3.59
C GLU A 636 0.06 -40.37 2.55
N LYS A 637 -0.40 -39.14 2.80
CA LYS A 637 -0.01 -37.95 2.05
C LYS A 637 0.56 -36.88 2.95
N GLN A 638 1.53 -36.13 2.41
CA GLN A 638 2.05 -34.93 3.05
C GLN A 638 1.24 -33.72 2.60
N ILE A 639 0.66 -33.01 3.57
CA ILE A 639 -0.07 -31.75 3.36
C ILE A 639 0.69 -30.65 4.09
N VAL A 640 0.63 -29.43 3.56
CA VAL A 640 1.17 -28.24 4.22
C VAL A 640 0.04 -27.26 4.43
N SER A 641 -0.29 -26.94 5.67
CA SER A 641 -1.41 -26.05 6.02
C SER A 641 -0.95 -24.78 6.75
N GLY A 642 -1.74 -23.70 6.64
CA GLY A 642 -1.51 -22.42 7.32
C GLY A 642 -2.09 -22.32 8.73
N LEU A 643 -2.21 -23.43 9.46
CA LEU A 643 -2.99 -23.50 10.70
C LEU A 643 -2.24 -23.08 11.99
N VAL A 644 -0.93 -22.82 11.92
CA VAL A 644 -0.11 -22.48 13.10
C VAL A 644 -0.65 -21.33 13.95
N PRO A 645 -1.17 -20.21 13.37
CA PRO A 645 -1.70 -19.11 14.17
C PRO A 645 -3.00 -19.43 14.91
N TYR A 646 -3.66 -20.54 14.56
CA TYR A 646 -5.05 -20.78 14.92
C TYR A 646 -5.26 -22.03 15.78
N ILE A 647 -4.49 -23.10 15.52
CA ILE A 647 -4.66 -24.41 16.17
C ILE A 647 -3.29 -24.98 16.53
N SER A 648 -3.16 -25.51 17.74
CA SER A 648 -1.93 -26.16 18.20
C SER A 648 -1.72 -27.52 17.50
N ALA A 649 -0.46 -27.98 17.43
CA ALA A 649 -0.12 -29.26 16.81
C ALA A 649 -0.78 -30.44 17.57
N GLU A 650 -0.89 -30.32 18.89
CA GLU A 650 -1.53 -31.28 19.78
C GLU A 650 -3.03 -31.39 19.52
N GLU A 651 -3.69 -30.26 19.25
CA GLU A 651 -5.11 -30.24 18.90
C GLU A 651 -5.41 -30.78 17.51
N LEU A 652 -4.44 -30.76 16.58
CA LEU A 652 -4.61 -31.28 15.21
C LEU A 652 -4.29 -32.78 15.11
N THR A 653 -3.28 -33.24 15.85
CA THR A 653 -2.82 -34.63 15.79
C THR A 653 -3.96 -35.59 16.16
N GLY A 654 -4.23 -36.56 15.30
CA GLY A 654 -5.30 -37.54 15.48
C GLY A 654 -6.70 -37.12 15.02
N LYS A 655 -6.92 -35.85 14.63
CA LYS A 655 -8.21 -35.40 14.10
C LYS A 655 -8.52 -35.96 12.71
N SER A 656 -9.81 -36.18 12.46
CA SER A 656 -10.34 -36.44 11.12
C SER A 656 -10.63 -35.11 10.43
N VAL A 657 -10.16 -34.93 9.20
CA VAL A 657 -10.30 -33.70 8.41
C VAL A 657 -10.67 -34.02 6.97
N ILE A 658 -11.21 -33.06 6.24
CA ILE A 658 -11.51 -33.22 4.81
C ILE A 658 -10.34 -32.74 3.97
N ILE A 659 -9.89 -33.58 3.04
CA ILE A 659 -8.81 -33.32 2.10
C ILE A 659 -9.33 -33.23 0.67
N VAL A 660 -8.87 -32.23 -0.08
CA VAL A 660 -9.00 -32.15 -1.53
C VAL A 660 -7.83 -32.93 -2.16
N LYS A 661 -8.11 -34.14 -2.66
CA LYS A 661 -7.09 -35.10 -3.11
C LYS A 661 -6.58 -34.89 -4.54
N ASN A 662 -7.43 -34.37 -5.41
CA ASN A 662 -7.11 -34.20 -6.83
C ASN A 662 -6.54 -32.80 -7.15
N LEU A 663 -6.24 -31.99 -6.14
CA LEU A 663 -5.53 -30.73 -6.33
C LEU A 663 -4.07 -31.01 -6.73
N LYS A 664 -3.61 -30.36 -7.80
CA LYS A 664 -2.22 -30.43 -8.26
C LYS A 664 -1.26 -30.12 -7.12
N ALA A 665 -0.26 -30.98 -6.93
CA ALA A 665 0.71 -30.80 -5.85
C ALA A 665 1.43 -29.44 -5.96
N ALA A 666 1.56 -28.75 -4.84
CA ALA A 666 2.18 -27.43 -4.76
C ALA A 666 3.42 -27.49 -3.86
N VAL A 667 4.47 -26.74 -4.20
CA VAL A 667 5.65 -26.60 -3.34
C VAL A 667 5.51 -25.32 -2.55
N LEU A 668 5.22 -25.44 -1.25
CA LEU A 668 5.07 -24.33 -0.33
C LEU A 668 6.35 -24.17 0.47
N ARG A 669 7.09 -23.07 0.24
CA ARG A 669 8.34 -22.73 0.97
C ARG A 669 9.37 -23.88 0.98
N GLY A 670 9.41 -24.66 -0.09
CA GLY A 670 10.35 -25.77 -0.30
C GLY A 670 9.85 -27.15 0.12
N VAL A 671 8.64 -27.26 0.67
CA VAL A 671 8.00 -28.54 1.04
C VAL A 671 6.79 -28.79 0.14
N GLN A 672 6.69 -29.99 -0.40
CA GLN A 672 5.59 -30.37 -1.29
C GLN A 672 4.31 -30.66 -0.48
N SER A 673 3.20 -30.03 -0.84
CA SER A 673 1.84 -30.36 -0.40
C SER A 673 1.14 -31.17 -1.50
N GLN A 674 0.64 -32.35 -1.17
CA GLN A 674 0.03 -33.31 -2.10
C GLN A 674 -1.51 -33.26 -2.09
N GLY A 675 -2.06 -32.10 -1.72
CA GLY A 675 -3.49 -31.82 -1.60
C GLY A 675 -3.71 -30.58 -0.74
N MET A 676 -4.96 -30.39 -0.29
CA MET A 676 -5.35 -29.28 0.58
C MET A 676 -6.28 -29.75 1.69
N LEU A 677 -6.06 -29.28 2.91
CA LEU A 677 -6.93 -29.50 4.06
C LEU A 677 -7.94 -28.36 4.16
N LEU A 678 -9.23 -28.67 4.27
CA LEU A 678 -10.29 -27.66 4.34
C LEU A 678 -10.50 -27.12 5.76
N ALA A 679 -10.47 -25.81 5.91
CA ALA A 679 -10.83 -25.11 7.14
C ALA A 679 -11.87 -24.02 6.89
N ALA A 680 -12.76 -23.80 7.85
CA ALA A 680 -13.74 -22.73 7.84
C ALA A 680 -13.24 -21.55 8.67
N GLN A 681 -13.47 -20.33 8.17
CA GLN A 681 -13.18 -19.09 8.89
C GLN A 681 -14.36 -18.11 8.80
N ASN A 682 -14.73 -17.50 9.93
CA ASN A 682 -15.77 -16.46 9.98
C ASN A 682 -15.19 -15.02 9.90
N GLU A 683 -16.06 -14.02 9.82
CA GLU A 683 -15.69 -12.60 9.76
C GLU A 683 -14.97 -12.10 11.03
N LYS A 684 -15.08 -12.81 12.15
CA LYS A 684 -14.37 -12.52 13.41
C LYS A 684 -13.00 -13.20 13.50
N HIS A 685 -12.54 -13.81 12.40
CA HIS A 685 -11.30 -14.59 12.30
C HIS A 685 -11.24 -15.86 13.16
N GLU A 686 -12.37 -16.35 13.67
CA GLU A 686 -12.42 -17.68 14.30
C GLU A 686 -12.30 -18.76 13.22
N LEU A 687 -11.39 -19.71 13.43
CA LEU A 687 -11.07 -20.77 12.47
C LEU A 687 -11.33 -22.15 13.06
N GLU A 688 -11.86 -23.05 12.24
CA GLU A 688 -12.12 -24.45 12.57
C GLU A 688 -11.83 -25.35 11.37
N VAL A 689 -11.11 -26.47 11.58
CA VAL A 689 -10.95 -27.48 10.52
C VAL A 689 -12.27 -28.19 10.25
N VAL A 690 -12.59 -28.45 8.98
CA VAL A 690 -13.84 -29.14 8.64
C VAL A 690 -13.70 -30.62 8.97
N SER A 691 -14.30 -31.03 10.09
CA SER A 691 -14.12 -32.35 10.71
C SER A 691 -15.46 -33.07 10.90
N PRO A 692 -15.77 -34.12 10.11
CA PRO A 692 -16.99 -34.91 10.30
C PRO A 692 -16.88 -35.85 11.53
N PRO A 693 -17.76 -35.72 12.54
CA PRO A 693 -17.78 -36.65 13.66
C PRO A 693 -18.26 -38.03 13.19
N ASN A 694 -17.50 -39.08 13.49
CA ASN A 694 -17.78 -40.49 13.16
C ASN A 694 -17.53 -40.94 11.71
N ALA A 695 -16.68 -40.23 10.95
CA ALA A 695 -16.17 -40.70 9.68
C ALA A 695 -14.79 -41.37 9.83
N LYS A 696 -14.50 -42.35 8.98
CA LYS A 696 -13.22 -43.05 8.95
C LYS A 696 -12.33 -42.52 7.80
N PRO A 697 -10.99 -42.61 7.92
CA PRO A 697 -10.10 -42.34 6.81
C PRO A 697 -10.51 -43.11 5.56
N GLY A 698 -10.63 -42.43 4.42
CA GLY A 698 -11.09 -42.99 3.16
C GLY A 698 -12.58 -42.79 2.85
N ASP A 699 -13.40 -42.37 3.83
CA ASP A 699 -14.80 -42.04 3.57
C ASP A 699 -14.90 -40.87 2.57
N LYS A 700 -15.70 -41.04 1.51
CA LYS A 700 -15.91 -40.01 0.49
C LYS A 700 -16.89 -38.94 0.95
N VAL A 701 -16.54 -37.69 0.69
CA VAL A 701 -17.45 -36.55 0.88
C VAL A 701 -18.15 -36.26 -0.44
N LYS A 702 -19.48 -36.21 -0.44
CA LYS A 702 -20.30 -35.95 -1.62
C LYS A 702 -21.05 -34.63 -1.50
N VAL A 703 -21.39 -34.03 -2.63
CA VAL A 703 -22.26 -32.85 -2.69
C VAL A 703 -23.71 -33.33 -2.83
N GLU A 704 -24.61 -32.84 -1.97
CA GLU A 704 -26.03 -33.20 -1.96
C GLU A 704 -26.68 -32.93 -3.32
N GLY A 705 -27.27 -33.96 -3.93
CA GLY A 705 -27.95 -33.83 -5.23
C GLY A 705 -27.02 -33.68 -6.44
N GLU A 706 -25.73 -34.01 -6.31
CA GLU A 706 -24.82 -34.17 -7.46
C GLU A 706 -24.35 -35.62 -7.55
N GLU A 707 -24.68 -36.26 -8.67
CA GLU A 707 -24.11 -37.55 -9.05
C GLU A 707 -23.02 -37.32 -10.09
N GLY A 708 -21.78 -37.56 -9.70
CA GLY A 708 -20.61 -37.34 -10.54
C GLY A 708 -19.40 -38.10 -10.04
N LYS A 709 -18.43 -38.33 -10.92
CA LYS A 709 -17.11 -38.85 -10.58
C LYS A 709 -16.16 -37.65 -10.52
N ALA A 710 -15.30 -37.60 -9.51
CA ALA A 710 -14.28 -36.57 -9.41
C ALA A 710 -13.49 -36.45 -10.71
N ALA A 711 -13.14 -35.22 -11.09
CA ALA A 711 -12.29 -34.97 -12.24
C ALA A 711 -10.87 -35.51 -11.96
N GLY A 712 -10.02 -35.50 -13.00
CA GLY A 712 -8.59 -35.77 -12.83
C GLY A 712 -7.90 -34.71 -11.96
N GLU A 713 -6.60 -34.51 -12.18
CA GLU A 713 -5.86 -33.44 -11.49
C GLU A 713 -6.46 -32.06 -11.83
N ILE A 714 -6.77 -31.25 -10.81
CA ILE A 714 -7.28 -29.88 -10.94
C ILE A 714 -6.25 -28.86 -10.45
N SER A 715 -6.20 -27.71 -11.11
CA SER A 715 -5.39 -26.56 -10.67
C SER A 715 -6.02 -25.81 -9.51
N PHE A 716 -5.21 -25.03 -8.79
CA PHE A 716 -5.70 -24.17 -7.71
C PHE A 716 -6.71 -23.13 -8.21
N ASP A 717 -6.50 -22.56 -9.41
CA ASP A 717 -7.44 -21.61 -10.01
C ASP A 717 -8.79 -22.26 -10.33
N GLN A 718 -8.81 -23.52 -10.78
CA GLN A 718 -10.05 -24.28 -10.95
C GLN A 718 -10.75 -24.52 -9.61
N PHE A 719 -10.02 -24.91 -8.58
CA PHE A 719 -10.57 -25.07 -7.23
C PHE A 719 -11.24 -23.79 -6.71
N LEU A 720 -10.64 -22.62 -6.93
CA LEU A 720 -11.20 -21.32 -6.52
C LEU A 720 -12.53 -20.97 -7.20
N THR A 721 -12.89 -21.63 -8.30
CA THR A 721 -14.20 -21.47 -8.95
C THR A 721 -15.34 -22.15 -8.19
N VAL A 722 -15.03 -23.09 -7.28
CA VAL A 722 -16.02 -23.76 -6.42
C VAL A 722 -16.19 -22.96 -5.12
N LYS A 723 -17.40 -22.48 -4.87
CA LYS A 723 -17.72 -21.74 -3.64
C LYS A 723 -17.97 -22.71 -2.49
N LEU A 724 -16.98 -22.87 -1.60
CA LEU A 724 -17.13 -23.62 -0.34
C LEU A 724 -17.44 -22.65 0.82
N GLU A 725 -18.50 -22.95 1.59
CA GLU A 725 -18.93 -22.10 2.71
C GLU A 725 -19.54 -22.89 3.85
N ALA A 726 -19.42 -22.38 5.07
CA ALA A 726 -20.18 -22.81 6.22
C ALA A 726 -21.41 -21.89 6.36
N LYS A 727 -22.59 -22.48 6.55
CA LYS A 727 -23.84 -21.75 6.79
C LYS A 727 -24.65 -22.46 7.86
N ASN A 728 -25.08 -21.74 8.90
CA ASN A 728 -25.78 -22.33 10.05
C ASN A 728 -25.10 -23.60 10.62
N HIS A 729 -23.78 -23.57 10.78
CA HIS A 729 -22.96 -24.69 11.25
C HIS A 729 -22.91 -25.91 10.31
N GLU A 730 -23.34 -25.81 9.06
CA GLU A 730 -23.26 -26.89 8.08
C GLU A 730 -22.35 -26.48 6.91
N ALA A 731 -21.58 -27.42 6.36
CA ALA A 731 -20.67 -27.17 5.23
C ALA A 731 -21.39 -27.33 3.89
N PHE A 732 -21.15 -26.42 2.95
CA PHE A 732 -21.77 -26.38 1.63
C PHE A 732 -20.73 -26.18 0.53
N ALA A 733 -21.03 -26.71 -0.66
CA ALA A 733 -20.35 -26.40 -1.91
C ALA A 733 -21.39 -25.91 -2.93
N ASN A 734 -21.20 -24.71 -3.48
CA ASN A 734 -22.12 -24.05 -4.40
C ASN A 734 -23.59 -24.06 -3.92
N GLY A 735 -23.80 -23.89 -2.61
CA GLY A 735 -25.13 -23.87 -1.98
C GLY A 735 -25.75 -25.23 -1.67
N LYS A 736 -25.07 -26.35 -1.98
CA LYS A 736 -25.51 -27.72 -1.67
C LYS A 736 -24.70 -28.32 -0.51
N ALA A 737 -25.34 -29.08 0.37
CA ALA A 737 -24.68 -29.58 1.57
C ALA A 737 -23.58 -30.60 1.24
N LEU A 738 -22.47 -30.57 1.98
CA LEU A 738 -21.46 -31.62 1.95
C LEU A 738 -21.88 -32.77 2.87
N LEU A 739 -21.90 -33.98 2.32
CA LEU A 739 -22.38 -35.20 2.96
C LEU A 739 -21.25 -36.21 3.13
N VAL A 740 -21.14 -36.81 4.30
CA VAL A 740 -20.30 -38.00 4.55
C VAL A 740 -21.19 -39.09 5.09
N ASN A 741 -21.16 -40.28 4.48
CA ASN A 741 -22.04 -41.40 4.84
C ASN A 741 -23.53 -41.01 4.89
N GLY A 742 -23.96 -40.12 3.98
CA GLY A 742 -25.33 -39.63 3.89
C GLY A 742 -25.73 -38.58 4.93
N LYS A 743 -24.81 -38.12 5.79
CA LYS A 743 -25.07 -37.10 6.82
C LYS A 743 -24.35 -35.79 6.50
N LYS A 744 -25.01 -34.67 6.77
CA LYS A 744 -24.43 -33.34 6.64
C LYS A 744 -23.26 -33.14 7.60
N ILE A 745 -22.20 -32.51 7.10
CA ILE A 745 -21.03 -32.17 7.91
C ILE A 745 -21.35 -30.92 8.74
N ARG A 746 -21.20 -31.03 10.06
CA ARG A 746 -21.46 -29.94 11.01
C ARG A 746 -20.17 -29.39 11.63
N LEU A 747 -20.12 -28.07 11.78
CA LEU A 747 -19.04 -27.30 12.39
C LEU A 747 -19.45 -26.86 13.81
N SER A 748 -18.52 -26.93 14.76
CA SER A 748 -18.79 -26.66 16.17
C SER A 748 -18.61 -25.19 16.57
N LYS A 749 -17.70 -24.47 15.92
CA LYS A 749 -17.34 -23.07 16.20
C LYS A 749 -17.85 -22.13 15.11
N VAL A 750 -17.65 -22.48 13.84
CA VAL A 750 -17.98 -21.58 12.72
C VAL A 750 -19.43 -21.78 12.29
N LYS A 751 -20.29 -20.83 12.66
CA LYS A 751 -21.70 -20.79 12.24
C LYS A 751 -21.84 -20.44 10.75
N ASP A 752 -21.28 -19.30 10.35
CA ASP A 752 -21.32 -18.78 8.99
C ASP A 752 -19.90 -18.31 8.62
N GLY A 753 -19.37 -18.72 7.47
CA GLY A 753 -18.00 -18.43 7.09
C GLY A 753 -17.56 -19.02 5.75
N LYS A 754 -16.38 -18.65 5.28
CA LYS A 754 -15.79 -19.23 4.07
C LYS A 754 -15.06 -20.52 4.43
N ILE A 755 -15.19 -21.55 3.60
CA ILE A 755 -14.36 -22.75 3.67
C ILE A 755 -13.30 -22.65 2.58
N SER A 756 -12.04 -22.89 2.92
CA SER A 756 -10.93 -22.94 1.97
C SER A 756 -9.94 -24.01 2.35
#